data_AF-A0A814L7X9-F1
#
_entry.id   AF-A0A814L7X9-F1
#
_cell.length_a   1.000
_cell.length_b   1.000
_cell.length_c   1.000
_cell.angle_alpha   90.00
_cell.angle_beta   90.00
_cell.angle_gamma   90.00
#
_symmetry.space_group_name_H-M   'P 1'
#
loop_
_entity.id
_entity.type
_entity.pdbx_description
1 polymer ?
#
loop_
_entity_poly.entity_id
_entity_poly.type
_entity_poly.pdbx_seq_one_letter_code
_entity_poly.pdbx_strand_id
1 'polypeptide(L)'
;MKVHDRTQLQSMPTKDFNEFVALPREWRRGDDILYWPKNDDYYNIQWLEKLWKYLNDKLSNDLSSLENTNILYALPSTNSTIPSSASSQQANTITLYKLSKNIGLIQMLTSPSKDDLSLQKILGKLNFHCIDAFPEIIRRHPLLHEYVPTLTCQGLLQILRYRLRHTSQLKILQEFNTLLNDSDIKLIRQYISRISSLELDESSIQCIKQLPIFDNSYSAPDSLKYISLTNILYIYESGPKLPIDLQPKSCIIVTDTDSRILLDKLGYVIYDFTHVARYIITTIGGNSVQKQEATTSKITTDYTKTVALGKWLLSYCNSLILNDVLCQESLSSCKLFLNKKQELCSCLQLIDPYFKEKYLPLFDARLLPCQDLLDNDKYLSILKHLKLRTCYNLKCDELIDICEQQKDQNRQQNRVLLADFILEILIHNPKLLDDYSQLKRIVFKQYLNITQWVPVQIERPQHYPQTLTWQGSIDPRRLYVTPRDCTDKSYSYVIGSVCLITSLDIPLEHRGKIDLKEIKIDLLIKHLKTVIHCFMKCTPTEYKNEYSEYSNICKKLYDSISHFDTMEISKEMKMNDITEWIWNGQTFSAPSQVYLIEKTHPLAPYVSIVPYDFYSFSNFFERIGVRYKADSSKIEDILRAQQGDDHFYKWIRDTYSNDHRLLQLVNDAEIKQQQTSNIKTTKIPTSKDEQTRITFSSTLDNSDDKYYLYLP
;
A
#
# COMPACT_ATOMS: atom_id res chain seq x y z
N MET A 1 -17.84 -104.05 -30.58
CA MET A 1 -16.95 -103.60 -31.66
C MET A 1 -15.75 -102.91 -31.04
N LYS A 2 -14.57 -103.48 -31.30
CA LYS A 2 -13.19 -103.06 -30.97
C LYS A 2 -13.00 -102.05 -29.82
N VAL A 3 -12.65 -102.61 -28.67
CA VAL A 3 -11.80 -102.00 -27.64
C VAL A 3 -10.47 -101.63 -28.31
N HIS A 4 -10.12 -100.35 -28.32
CA HIS A 4 -8.75 -99.91 -28.56
C HIS A 4 -8.22 -99.34 -27.25
N ASP A 5 -7.28 -100.09 -26.69
CA ASP A 5 -6.33 -99.65 -25.68
C ASP A 5 -5.77 -98.27 -26.06
N ARG A 6 -6.12 -97.25 -25.27
CA ARG A 6 -5.46 -95.94 -25.26
C ARG A 6 -4.63 -95.83 -23.98
N THR A 7 -3.71 -96.77 -23.81
CA THR A 7 -2.63 -96.77 -22.82
C THR A 7 -1.29 -96.59 -23.53
N GLN A 8 -1.06 -95.44 -24.17
CA GLN A 8 0.28 -95.11 -24.68
C GLN A 8 0.57 -93.60 -24.49
N LEU A 9 1.25 -93.29 -23.39
CA LEU A 9 1.74 -91.95 -23.04
C LEU A 9 3.21 -91.73 -23.43
N GLN A 10 3.78 -92.54 -24.33
CA GLN A 10 5.23 -92.51 -24.62
C GLN A 10 5.66 -92.14 -26.05
N SER A 11 4.76 -92.00 -27.03
CA SER A 11 5.18 -91.44 -28.32
C SER A 11 4.00 -90.99 -29.17
N MET A 12 3.76 -89.67 -29.27
CA MET A 12 3.00 -89.13 -30.41
C MET A 12 3.48 -87.71 -30.79
N PRO A 13 3.56 -87.42 -32.12
CA PRO A 13 3.93 -86.12 -32.64
C PRO A 13 2.78 -85.10 -32.52
N THR A 14 3.15 -83.83 -32.60
CA THR A 14 2.45 -82.57 -32.32
C THR A 14 1.08 -82.31 -32.98
N LYS A 15 0.45 -83.25 -33.68
CA LYS A 15 -0.77 -82.97 -34.45
C LYS A 15 -2.12 -83.14 -33.75
N ASP A 16 -2.20 -83.71 -32.55
CA ASP A 16 -3.50 -83.91 -31.85
C ASP A 16 -3.52 -83.45 -30.39
N PHE A 17 -3.06 -82.22 -30.09
CA PHE A 17 -3.34 -81.60 -28.78
C PHE A 17 -4.86 -81.43 -28.54
N ASN A 18 -5.63 -81.21 -29.61
CA ASN A 18 -7.08 -81.09 -29.56
C ASN A 18 -7.81 -82.41 -29.23
N GLU A 19 -7.22 -83.57 -29.54
CA GLU A 19 -7.73 -84.86 -29.04
C GLU A 19 -7.20 -85.19 -27.63
N PHE A 20 -6.01 -84.71 -27.27
CA PHE A 20 -5.38 -84.90 -25.96
C PHE A 20 -6.13 -84.16 -24.83
N VAL A 21 -6.69 -82.99 -25.15
CA VAL A 21 -7.39 -82.11 -24.21
C VAL A 21 -8.89 -82.13 -24.53
N ALA A 22 -9.49 -83.33 -24.48
CA ALA A 22 -10.95 -83.48 -24.54
C ALA A 22 -11.62 -83.00 -23.23
N LEU A 23 -11.21 -81.84 -22.69
CA LEU A 23 -11.73 -81.28 -21.45
C LEU A 23 -13.26 -81.24 -21.43
N PRO A 24 -13.89 -81.51 -20.28
CA PRO A 24 -15.33 -81.38 -20.10
C PRO A 24 -15.83 -80.02 -20.62
N ARG A 25 -17.06 -80.00 -21.14
CA ARG A 25 -17.64 -78.75 -21.68
C ARG A 25 -17.72 -77.68 -20.60
N GLU A 26 -17.96 -78.06 -19.35
CA GLU A 26 -17.96 -77.13 -18.22
C GLU A 26 -16.59 -76.48 -18.03
N TRP A 27 -15.48 -77.17 -18.30
CA TRP A 27 -14.13 -76.63 -18.07
C TRP A 27 -13.63 -75.73 -19.21
N ARG A 28 -14.35 -75.66 -20.34
CA ARG A 28 -14.00 -74.78 -21.48
C ARG A 28 -14.89 -73.53 -21.61
N ARG A 29 -16.10 -73.59 -21.05
CA ARG A 29 -17.12 -72.53 -21.18
C ARG A 29 -17.79 -72.17 -19.85
N GLY A 30 -17.31 -72.73 -18.75
CA GLY A 30 -17.91 -72.54 -17.43
C GLY A 30 -17.47 -71.25 -16.75
N ASP A 31 -17.98 -71.10 -15.53
CA ASP A 31 -17.66 -70.02 -14.63
C ASP A 31 -16.15 -69.98 -14.31
N ASP A 32 -15.67 -68.82 -13.89
CA ASP A 32 -14.25 -68.61 -13.59
C ASP A 32 -13.74 -69.52 -12.44
N ILE A 33 -14.65 -70.01 -11.59
CA ILE A 33 -14.41 -70.95 -10.50
C ILE A 33 -15.42 -72.10 -10.59
N LEU A 34 -14.92 -73.33 -10.63
CA LEU A 34 -15.73 -74.54 -10.63
C LEU A 34 -15.38 -75.41 -9.41
N TYR A 35 -16.39 -75.91 -8.70
CA TYR A 35 -16.18 -76.92 -7.67
C TYR A 35 -16.25 -78.29 -8.31
N TRP A 36 -15.15 -79.03 -8.27
CA TRP A 36 -15.03 -80.31 -8.94
C TRP A 36 -15.67 -81.42 -8.08
N PRO A 37 -16.76 -82.06 -8.55
CA PRO A 37 -17.38 -83.16 -7.82
C PRO A 37 -16.45 -84.39 -7.82
N LYS A 38 -16.36 -85.07 -6.68
CA LYS A 38 -15.47 -86.23 -6.44
C LYS A 38 -15.72 -87.48 -7.33
N ASN A 39 -16.61 -87.42 -8.33
CA ASN A 39 -17.17 -88.59 -9.02
C ASN A 39 -16.89 -88.65 -10.54
N ASP A 40 -15.77 -88.10 -11.02
CA ASP A 40 -15.33 -88.33 -12.41
C ASP A 40 -14.24 -89.40 -12.44
N ASP A 41 -14.55 -90.58 -13.00
CA ASP A 41 -13.62 -91.73 -13.07
C ASP A 41 -12.42 -91.46 -13.98
N TYR A 42 -12.54 -90.52 -14.93
CA TYR A 42 -11.52 -90.29 -15.95
C TYR A 42 -10.65 -89.06 -15.64
N TYR A 43 -11.26 -87.94 -15.25
CA TYR A 43 -10.54 -86.67 -15.03
C TYR A 43 -10.02 -86.52 -13.59
N ASN A 44 -9.37 -87.54 -13.02
CA ASN A 44 -8.90 -87.53 -11.63
C ASN A 44 -7.63 -86.65 -11.38
N ILE A 45 -7.18 -86.53 -10.12
CA ILE A 45 -6.02 -85.69 -9.76
C ILE A 45 -4.76 -86.17 -10.49
N GLN A 46 -4.58 -87.49 -10.63
CA GLN A 46 -3.43 -88.06 -11.33
C GLN A 46 -3.44 -87.70 -12.82
N TRP A 47 -4.62 -87.55 -13.43
CA TRP A 47 -4.75 -87.05 -14.80
C TRP A 47 -4.31 -85.58 -14.89
N LEU A 48 -4.75 -84.71 -13.97
CA LEU A 48 -4.31 -83.30 -13.91
C LEU A 48 -2.79 -83.18 -13.69
N GLU A 49 -2.21 -84.00 -12.80
CA GLU A 49 -0.77 -84.04 -12.58
C GLU A 49 -0.01 -84.48 -13.83
N LYS A 50 -0.49 -85.49 -14.55
CA LYS A 50 0.09 -85.92 -15.83
C LYS A 50 -0.03 -84.84 -16.90
N LEU A 51 -1.15 -84.12 -16.95
CA LEU A 51 -1.35 -82.99 -17.85
C LEU A 51 -0.31 -81.89 -17.54
N TRP A 52 -0.20 -81.43 -16.29
CA TRP A 52 0.77 -80.41 -15.91
C TRP A 52 2.22 -80.85 -16.11
N LYS A 53 2.53 -82.14 -15.92
CA LYS A 53 3.84 -82.70 -16.31
C LYS A 53 4.10 -82.56 -17.80
N TYR A 54 3.12 -82.90 -18.64
CA TYR A 54 3.21 -82.71 -20.08
C TYR A 54 3.36 -81.23 -20.47
N LEU A 55 2.62 -80.32 -19.82
CA LEU A 55 2.73 -78.87 -20.06
C LEU A 55 4.12 -78.35 -19.73
N ASN A 56 4.68 -78.75 -18.58
CA ASN A 56 6.05 -78.37 -18.19
C ASN A 56 7.09 -78.90 -19.18
N ASP A 57 6.93 -80.13 -19.67
CA ASP A 57 7.93 -80.79 -20.54
C ASP A 57 7.84 -80.37 -22.02
N LYS A 58 6.64 -80.04 -22.52
CA LYS A 58 6.36 -79.82 -23.96
C LYS A 58 5.88 -78.41 -24.30
N LEU A 59 5.32 -77.67 -23.34
CA LEU A 59 4.71 -76.35 -23.51
C LEU A 59 5.25 -75.34 -22.49
N SER A 60 6.53 -75.46 -22.13
CA SER A 60 7.17 -74.59 -21.13
C SER A 60 7.09 -73.10 -21.46
N ASN A 61 7.06 -72.73 -22.74
CA ASN A 61 7.07 -71.33 -23.18
C ASN A 61 5.73 -70.84 -23.77
N ASP A 62 4.66 -71.64 -23.74
CA ASP A 62 3.36 -71.23 -24.28
C ASP A 62 2.17 -71.91 -23.59
N LEU A 63 1.30 -71.10 -22.97
CA LEU A 63 0.04 -71.53 -22.36
C LEU A 63 -1.20 -70.96 -23.08
N SER A 64 -1.03 -70.23 -24.18
CA SER A 64 -2.12 -69.52 -24.88
C SER A 64 -3.23 -70.44 -25.36
N SER A 65 -2.88 -71.66 -25.81
CA SER A 65 -3.84 -72.68 -26.26
C SER A 65 -4.80 -73.19 -25.18
N LEU A 66 -4.44 -73.00 -23.91
CA LEU A 66 -5.22 -73.40 -22.73
C LEU A 66 -5.85 -72.21 -22.02
N GLU A 67 -5.68 -70.99 -22.54
CA GLU A 67 -6.29 -69.81 -21.97
C GLU A 67 -7.82 -69.95 -21.98
N ASN A 68 -8.45 -69.52 -20.89
CA ASN A 68 -9.88 -69.68 -20.62
C ASN A 68 -10.37 -71.11 -20.33
N THR A 69 -9.46 -72.04 -19.96
CA THR A 69 -9.84 -73.38 -19.49
C THR A 69 -9.63 -73.56 -17.98
N ASN A 70 -10.52 -74.29 -17.30
CA ASN A 70 -10.46 -74.57 -15.85
C ASN A 70 -9.52 -75.74 -15.55
N ILE A 71 -8.20 -75.49 -15.55
CA ILE A 71 -7.15 -76.50 -15.36
C ILE A 71 -6.26 -76.26 -14.12
N LEU A 72 -6.42 -75.11 -13.46
CA LEU A 72 -5.70 -74.78 -12.22
C LEU A 72 -6.46 -75.37 -11.04
N TYR A 73 -5.93 -76.39 -10.37
CA TYR A 73 -6.62 -77.01 -9.24
C TYR A 73 -5.98 -76.63 -7.90
N ALA A 74 -6.81 -76.23 -6.94
CA ALA A 74 -6.41 -76.05 -5.55
C ALA A 74 -7.01 -77.15 -4.67
N LEU A 75 -6.18 -77.72 -3.82
CA LEU A 75 -6.60 -78.70 -2.83
C LEU A 75 -7.28 -77.98 -1.65
N PRO A 76 -8.25 -78.63 -0.97
CA PRO A 76 -8.87 -78.06 0.22
C PRO A 76 -7.79 -77.75 1.28
N SER A 77 -7.61 -76.46 1.57
CA SER A 77 -6.68 -75.97 2.58
C SER A 77 -7.20 -76.32 3.98
N THR A 78 -6.35 -76.85 4.86
CA THR A 78 -6.70 -77.14 6.26
C THR A 78 -6.96 -75.87 7.10
N ASN A 79 -6.69 -74.68 6.57
CA ASN A 79 -6.75 -73.41 7.28
C ASN A 79 -7.81 -72.42 6.75
N SER A 80 -8.68 -72.80 5.81
CA SER A 80 -9.75 -71.89 5.35
C SER A 80 -10.87 -71.81 6.39
N THR A 81 -11.06 -70.65 7.00
CA THR A 81 -12.31 -70.29 7.66
C THR A 81 -13.42 -70.26 6.62
N ILE A 82 -14.26 -71.29 6.63
CA ILE A 82 -15.41 -71.47 5.74
C ILE A 82 -16.43 -70.33 6.01
N PRO A 83 -16.96 -69.64 4.99
CA PRO A 83 -18.10 -68.75 5.18
C PRO A 83 -19.31 -69.59 5.63
N SER A 84 -19.99 -69.16 6.69
CA SER A 84 -21.09 -69.85 7.37
C SER A 84 -22.38 -70.07 6.54
N SER A 85 -22.31 -69.96 5.22
CA SER A 85 -23.42 -70.20 4.28
C SER A 85 -23.20 -71.40 3.34
N ALA A 86 -22.05 -72.07 3.39
CA ALA A 86 -21.78 -73.25 2.58
C ALA A 86 -22.19 -74.54 3.32
N SER A 87 -23.00 -75.38 2.67
CA SER A 87 -23.39 -76.68 3.21
C SER A 87 -22.16 -77.56 3.44
N SER A 88 -22.18 -78.35 4.52
CA SER A 88 -21.09 -79.23 4.99
C SER A 88 -20.57 -80.26 3.96
N GLN A 89 -21.17 -80.34 2.77
CA GLN A 89 -20.71 -81.17 1.65
C GLN A 89 -19.70 -80.46 0.72
N GLN A 90 -19.59 -79.12 0.77
CA GLN A 90 -18.67 -78.34 -0.06
C GLN A 90 -17.25 -78.21 0.54
N ALA A 91 -17.05 -78.58 1.81
CA ALA A 91 -15.78 -78.37 2.53
C ALA A 91 -14.63 -79.30 2.09
N ASN A 92 -14.88 -80.25 1.18
CA ASN A 92 -13.92 -81.29 0.84
C ASN A 92 -13.79 -81.51 -0.69
N THR A 93 -14.28 -80.57 -1.50
CA THR A 93 -14.23 -80.62 -2.98
C THR A 93 -13.05 -79.81 -3.50
N ILE A 94 -12.41 -80.31 -4.56
CA ILE A 94 -11.29 -79.62 -5.22
C ILE A 94 -11.85 -78.44 -5.99
N THR A 95 -11.18 -77.28 -5.91
CA THR A 95 -11.62 -76.09 -6.65
C THR A 95 -10.78 -75.93 -7.90
N LEU A 96 -11.44 -75.79 -9.05
CA LEU A 96 -10.83 -75.57 -10.35
C LEU A 96 -11.00 -74.11 -10.77
N TYR A 97 -9.88 -73.45 -10.97
CA TYR A 97 -9.79 -72.09 -11.47
C TYR A 97 -9.47 -72.09 -12.96
N LYS A 98 -10.08 -71.14 -13.65
CA LYS A 98 -9.79 -70.88 -15.06
C LYS A 98 -8.41 -70.27 -15.23
N LEU A 99 -7.69 -70.69 -16.27
CA LEU A 99 -6.41 -70.11 -16.64
C LEU A 99 -6.67 -68.84 -17.45
N SER A 100 -6.80 -67.70 -16.76
CA SER A 100 -6.95 -66.39 -17.40
C SER A 100 -6.35 -65.29 -16.53
N LYS A 101 -5.75 -64.29 -17.17
CA LYS A 101 -5.19 -63.10 -16.52
C LYS A 101 -6.27 -62.22 -15.86
N ASN A 102 -7.55 -62.47 -16.16
CA ASN A 102 -8.67 -61.56 -15.84
C ASN A 102 -9.49 -61.97 -14.63
N ILE A 103 -9.30 -63.19 -14.12
CA ILE A 103 -10.12 -63.75 -13.03
C ILE A 103 -9.75 -63.11 -11.69
N GLY A 104 -8.60 -62.43 -11.62
CA GLY A 104 -8.17 -61.80 -10.38
C GLY A 104 -7.70 -62.82 -9.35
N LEU A 105 -7.03 -63.88 -9.80
CA LEU A 105 -6.40 -64.89 -8.94
C LEU A 105 -5.04 -64.40 -8.46
N ILE A 106 -4.79 -64.51 -7.16
CA ILE A 106 -3.50 -64.21 -6.55
C ILE A 106 -3.11 -65.31 -5.57
N GLN A 107 -1.86 -65.74 -5.65
CA GLN A 107 -1.32 -66.78 -4.78
C GLN A 107 -0.71 -66.16 -3.53
N MET A 108 -1.14 -66.63 -2.35
CA MET A 108 -0.58 -66.22 -1.07
C MET A 108 0.86 -66.72 -0.89
N LEU A 109 1.66 -65.95 -0.15
CA LEU A 109 3.00 -66.36 0.26
C LEU A 109 2.91 -67.55 1.23
N THR A 110 3.92 -68.43 1.21
CA THR A 110 3.98 -69.63 2.07
C THR A 110 3.99 -69.27 3.56
N SER A 111 4.51 -68.10 3.92
CA SER A 111 4.50 -67.53 5.27
C SER A 111 4.03 -66.07 5.20
N PRO A 112 2.72 -65.80 5.19
CA PRO A 112 2.20 -64.44 5.06
C PRO A 112 2.46 -63.63 6.33
N SER A 113 2.88 -62.38 6.16
CA SER A 113 2.98 -61.40 7.25
C SER A 113 1.60 -60.88 7.67
N LYS A 114 1.54 -60.11 8.77
CA LYS A 114 0.30 -59.45 9.21
C LYS A 114 -0.24 -58.46 8.15
N ASP A 115 0.66 -57.80 7.43
CA ASP A 115 0.31 -56.89 6.35
C ASP A 115 -0.30 -57.65 5.15
N ASP A 116 0.26 -58.82 4.82
CA ASP A 116 -0.23 -59.67 3.73
C ASP A 116 -1.64 -60.20 4.00
N LEU A 117 -1.94 -60.59 5.24
CA LEU A 117 -3.28 -61.01 5.66
C LEU A 117 -4.28 -59.84 5.64
N SER A 118 -3.80 -58.62 5.89
CA SER A 118 -4.63 -57.42 5.79
C SER A 118 -4.92 -57.09 4.33
N LEU A 119 -3.91 -57.19 3.46
CA LEU A 119 -4.05 -57.03 2.01
C LEU A 119 -4.96 -58.09 1.40
N GLN A 120 -4.93 -59.33 1.88
CA GLN A 120 -5.86 -60.40 1.48
C GLN A 120 -7.32 -59.98 1.69
N LYS A 121 -7.65 -59.37 2.84
CA LYS A 121 -9.00 -58.86 3.12
C LYS A 121 -9.39 -57.73 2.17
N ILE A 122 -8.46 -56.81 1.89
CA ILE A 122 -8.67 -55.70 0.95
C ILE A 122 -8.94 -56.21 -0.46
N LEU A 123 -8.12 -57.16 -0.92
CA LEU A 123 -8.28 -57.81 -2.22
C LEU A 123 -9.62 -58.56 -2.31
N GLY A 124 -10.04 -59.22 -1.22
CA GLY A 124 -11.37 -59.83 -1.11
C GLY A 124 -12.52 -58.81 -1.26
N LYS A 125 -12.42 -57.62 -0.65
CA LYS A 125 -13.40 -56.53 -0.85
C LYS A 125 -13.49 -56.09 -2.31
N LEU A 126 -12.36 -56.12 -3.02
CA LEU A 126 -12.29 -55.81 -4.44
C LEU A 126 -12.68 -57.01 -5.33
N ASN A 127 -13.20 -58.13 -4.81
CA ASN A 127 -13.51 -59.34 -5.59
C ASN A 127 -12.28 -60.00 -6.26
N PHE A 128 -11.09 -59.89 -5.67
CA PHE A 128 -9.95 -60.74 -6.04
C PHE A 128 -9.96 -62.04 -5.22
N HIS A 129 -9.53 -63.14 -5.85
CA HIS A 129 -9.49 -64.45 -5.23
C HIS A 129 -8.06 -64.77 -4.75
N CYS A 130 -7.87 -64.67 -3.44
CA CYS A 130 -6.61 -65.01 -2.79
C CYS A 130 -6.60 -66.49 -2.40
N ILE A 131 -5.68 -67.26 -2.98
CA ILE A 131 -5.63 -68.72 -2.85
C ILE A 131 -4.29 -69.12 -2.25
N ASP A 132 -4.30 -70.21 -1.49
CA ASP A 132 -3.07 -70.85 -1.02
C ASP A 132 -2.23 -71.37 -2.19
N ALA A 133 -0.99 -71.77 -1.90
CA ALA A 133 -0.07 -72.20 -2.93
C ALA A 133 -0.58 -73.41 -3.73
N PHE A 134 -0.57 -73.30 -5.06
CA PHE A 134 -0.87 -74.43 -5.93
C PHE A 134 0.13 -75.58 -5.73
N PRO A 135 -0.29 -76.83 -6.03
CA PRO A 135 0.59 -77.99 -6.06
C PRO A 135 1.90 -77.73 -6.82
N GLU A 136 2.99 -78.32 -6.35
CA GLU A 136 4.33 -78.06 -6.88
C GLU A 136 4.43 -78.32 -8.39
N ILE A 137 3.67 -79.28 -8.92
CA ILE A 137 3.66 -79.60 -10.35
C ILE A 137 3.14 -78.47 -11.22
N ILE A 138 2.18 -77.67 -10.72
CA ILE A 138 1.66 -76.48 -11.40
C ILE A 138 2.67 -75.33 -11.24
N ARG A 139 3.17 -75.15 -10.02
CA ARG A 139 4.08 -74.05 -9.65
C ARG A 139 5.43 -74.11 -10.35
N ARG A 140 5.85 -75.28 -10.85
CA ARG A 140 7.05 -75.45 -11.67
C ARG A 140 6.94 -74.84 -13.08
N HIS A 141 5.73 -74.54 -13.55
CA HIS A 141 5.56 -73.96 -14.89
C HIS A 141 6.07 -72.52 -14.92
N PRO A 142 7.01 -72.16 -15.81
CA PRO A 142 7.66 -70.83 -15.78
C PRO A 142 6.69 -69.68 -16.08
N LEU A 143 5.67 -69.89 -16.92
CA LEU A 143 4.66 -68.88 -17.25
C LEU A 143 3.50 -68.74 -16.25
N LEU A 144 3.44 -69.54 -15.18
CA LEU A 144 2.31 -69.49 -14.24
C LEU A 144 2.15 -68.09 -13.62
N HIS A 145 3.27 -67.44 -13.29
CA HIS A 145 3.30 -66.11 -12.67
C HIS A 145 2.64 -65.01 -13.55
N GLU A 146 2.52 -65.23 -14.86
CA GLU A 146 1.81 -64.30 -15.73
C GLU A 146 0.28 -64.35 -15.54
N TYR A 147 -0.25 -65.52 -15.18
CA TYR A 147 -1.68 -65.78 -15.02
C TYR A 147 -2.12 -65.67 -13.56
N VAL A 148 -1.32 -66.21 -12.64
CA VAL A 148 -1.55 -66.13 -11.20
C VAL A 148 -0.29 -65.56 -10.54
N PRO A 149 -0.24 -64.24 -10.33
CA PRO A 149 0.85 -63.60 -9.60
C PRO A 149 0.89 -64.08 -8.15
N THR A 150 2.08 -64.07 -7.54
CA THR A 150 2.22 -64.22 -6.09
C THR A 150 1.99 -62.88 -5.40
N LEU A 151 1.49 -62.89 -4.15
CA LEU A 151 1.24 -61.68 -3.36
C LEU A 151 2.55 -61.00 -2.92
N THR A 152 3.22 -60.38 -3.89
CA THR A 152 4.37 -59.50 -3.74
C THR A 152 4.00 -58.10 -4.20
N CYS A 153 4.85 -57.10 -3.99
CA CYS A 153 4.58 -55.74 -4.45
C CYS A 153 4.38 -55.69 -5.98
N GLN A 154 5.18 -56.44 -6.74
CA GLN A 154 5.04 -56.56 -8.20
C GLN A 154 3.79 -57.35 -8.60
N GLY A 155 3.48 -58.45 -7.91
CA GLY A 155 2.28 -59.24 -8.20
C GLY A 155 0.98 -58.49 -7.91
N LEU A 156 0.95 -57.67 -6.86
CA LEU A 156 -0.15 -56.74 -6.59
C LEU A 156 -0.31 -55.73 -7.73
N LEU A 157 0.77 -55.14 -8.22
CA LEU A 157 0.70 -54.19 -9.33
C LEU A 157 0.24 -54.87 -10.63
N GLN A 158 0.72 -56.08 -10.89
CA GLN A 158 0.35 -56.88 -12.06
C GLN A 158 -1.14 -57.21 -12.08
N ILE A 159 -1.73 -57.60 -10.95
CA ILE A 159 -3.16 -57.95 -10.88
C ILE A 159 -4.06 -56.73 -11.01
N LEU A 160 -3.65 -55.60 -10.42
CA LEU A 160 -4.35 -54.33 -10.59
C LEU A 160 -4.29 -53.85 -12.05
N ARG A 161 -3.16 -54.05 -12.73
CA ARG A 161 -3.00 -53.75 -14.16
C ARG A 161 -3.96 -54.57 -15.03
N TYR A 162 -4.12 -55.87 -14.74
CA TYR A 162 -5.09 -56.70 -15.46
C TYR A 162 -6.53 -56.21 -15.22
N ARG A 163 -6.89 -55.86 -13.98
CA ARG A 163 -8.20 -55.29 -13.68
C ARG A 163 -8.48 -54.01 -14.47
N LEU A 164 -7.51 -53.10 -14.55
CA LEU A 164 -7.60 -51.82 -15.28
C LEU A 164 -7.81 -52.00 -16.79
N ARG A 165 -7.35 -53.10 -17.39
CA ARG A 165 -7.56 -53.39 -18.82
C ARG A 165 -9.00 -53.81 -19.14
N HIS A 166 -9.68 -54.43 -18.19
CA HIS A 166 -11.00 -55.05 -18.42
C HIS A 166 -12.16 -54.34 -17.73
N THR A 167 -11.86 -53.43 -16.79
CA THR A 167 -12.86 -52.68 -16.03
C THR A 167 -12.73 -51.19 -16.35
N SER A 168 -13.85 -50.49 -16.50
CA SER A 168 -13.82 -49.05 -16.75
C SER A 168 -13.20 -48.28 -15.56
N GLN A 169 -12.45 -47.23 -15.86
CA GLN A 169 -11.80 -46.40 -14.84
C GLN A 169 -12.81 -45.82 -13.84
N LEU A 170 -14.03 -45.48 -14.29
CA LEU A 170 -15.12 -45.00 -13.44
C LEU A 170 -15.58 -46.05 -12.42
N LYS A 171 -15.70 -47.31 -12.83
CA LYS A 171 -16.09 -48.40 -11.92
C LYS A 171 -15.00 -48.66 -10.88
N ILE A 172 -13.72 -48.65 -11.27
CA ILE A 172 -12.60 -48.78 -10.33
C ILE A 172 -12.57 -47.62 -9.34
N LEU A 173 -12.76 -46.39 -9.83
CA LEU A 173 -12.84 -45.18 -9.01
C LEU A 173 -13.96 -45.26 -7.96
N GLN A 174 -15.14 -45.75 -8.35
CA GLN A 174 -16.27 -45.96 -7.43
C GLN A 174 -15.98 -47.07 -6.42
N GLU A 175 -15.49 -48.23 -6.86
CA GLU A 175 -15.18 -49.37 -5.98
C GLU A 175 -14.15 -48.98 -4.91
N PHE A 176 -13.07 -48.29 -5.29
CA PHE A 176 -12.05 -47.86 -4.32
C PHE A 176 -12.58 -46.84 -3.31
N ASN A 177 -13.48 -45.93 -3.71
CA ASN A 177 -14.05 -44.93 -2.79
C ASN A 177 -15.21 -45.47 -1.92
N THR A 178 -15.87 -46.57 -2.33
CA THR A 178 -17.04 -47.12 -1.63
C THR A 178 -16.72 -48.35 -0.79
N LEU A 179 -15.80 -49.21 -1.25
CA LEU A 179 -15.49 -50.49 -0.62
C LEU A 179 -14.28 -50.41 0.32
N LEU A 180 -13.35 -49.48 0.07
CA LEU A 180 -12.11 -49.36 0.83
C LEU A 180 -12.18 -48.19 1.80
N ASN A 181 -11.60 -48.39 2.98
CA ASN A 181 -11.42 -47.33 3.98
C ASN A 181 -10.00 -46.72 3.92
N ASP A 182 -9.72 -45.74 4.77
CA ASP A 182 -8.44 -45.03 4.77
C ASP A 182 -7.24 -45.92 5.09
N SER A 183 -7.40 -46.87 6.01
CA SER A 183 -6.35 -47.84 6.31
C SER A 183 -6.07 -48.77 5.13
N ASP A 184 -7.11 -49.16 4.37
CA ASP A 184 -6.98 -50.04 3.23
C ASP A 184 -6.19 -49.36 2.10
N ILE A 185 -6.55 -48.11 1.78
CA ILE A 185 -5.86 -47.32 0.74
C ILE A 185 -4.40 -47.06 1.14
N LYS A 186 -4.15 -46.71 2.42
CA LYS A 186 -2.80 -46.50 2.91
C LYS A 186 -1.94 -47.76 2.79
N LEU A 187 -2.50 -48.93 3.10
CA LEU A 187 -1.76 -50.19 2.96
C LEU A 187 -1.45 -50.51 1.49
N ILE A 188 -2.38 -50.24 0.56
CA ILE A 188 -2.11 -50.35 -0.88
C ILE A 188 -0.97 -49.41 -1.30
N ARG A 189 -1.00 -48.13 -0.89
CA ARG A 189 0.09 -47.17 -1.18
C ARG A 189 1.43 -47.69 -0.66
N GLN A 190 1.45 -48.19 0.56
CA GLN A 190 2.66 -48.71 1.20
C GLN A 190 3.26 -49.93 0.48
N TYR A 191 2.43 -50.82 -0.07
CA TYR A 191 2.94 -51.94 -0.88
C TYR A 191 3.51 -51.47 -2.22
N ILE A 192 2.81 -50.57 -2.92
CA ILE A 192 3.27 -50.07 -4.21
C ILE A 192 4.51 -49.18 -4.02
N SER A 193 4.59 -48.41 -2.93
CA SER A 193 5.72 -47.52 -2.63
C SER A 193 7.01 -48.29 -2.36
N ARG A 194 6.96 -49.58 -2.00
CA ARG A 194 8.13 -50.46 -1.80
C ARG A 194 8.78 -50.94 -3.10
N ILE A 195 8.10 -50.86 -4.25
CA ILE A 195 8.66 -51.31 -5.55
C ILE A 195 9.82 -50.40 -5.96
N SER A 196 10.97 -50.96 -6.34
CA SER A 196 12.12 -50.15 -6.73
C SER A 196 11.87 -49.41 -8.06
N SER A 197 12.46 -48.23 -8.25
CA SER A 197 12.29 -47.46 -9.50
C SER A 197 12.84 -48.18 -10.73
N LEU A 198 13.85 -49.05 -10.55
CA LEU A 198 14.44 -49.86 -11.60
C LEU A 198 13.51 -50.99 -12.08
N GLU A 199 12.55 -51.40 -11.26
CA GLU A 199 11.57 -52.46 -11.56
C GLU A 199 10.29 -51.93 -12.21
N LEU A 200 10.10 -50.61 -12.27
CA LEU A 200 8.90 -49.98 -12.84
C LEU A 200 9.09 -49.75 -14.34
N ASP A 201 8.45 -50.59 -15.16
CA ASP A 201 8.32 -50.37 -16.60
C ASP A 201 7.22 -49.33 -16.92
N GLU A 202 7.17 -48.84 -18.16
CA GLU A 202 6.16 -47.84 -18.57
C GLU A 202 4.73 -48.32 -18.32
N SER A 203 4.47 -49.62 -18.47
CA SER A 203 3.14 -50.18 -18.26
C SER A 203 2.72 -50.17 -16.78
N SER A 204 3.67 -50.40 -15.87
CA SER A 204 3.50 -50.28 -14.42
C SER A 204 3.29 -48.83 -14.00
N ILE A 205 4.06 -47.89 -14.55
CA ILE A 205 3.90 -46.45 -14.31
C ILE A 205 2.49 -46.00 -14.73
N GLN A 206 2.04 -46.41 -15.92
CA GLN A 206 0.71 -46.06 -16.41
C GLN A 206 -0.41 -46.69 -15.56
N CYS A 207 -0.20 -47.91 -15.07
CA CYS A 207 -1.11 -48.55 -14.12
C CYS A 207 -1.25 -47.71 -12.84
N ILE A 208 -0.14 -47.31 -12.21
CA ILE A 208 -0.18 -46.51 -10.97
C ILE A 208 -0.86 -45.16 -11.22
N LYS A 209 -0.61 -44.51 -12.37
CA LYS A 209 -1.26 -43.25 -12.73
C LYS A 209 -2.78 -43.36 -12.85
N GLN A 210 -3.34 -44.52 -13.17
CA GLN A 210 -4.78 -44.72 -13.30
C GLN A 210 -5.45 -45.14 -11.98
N LEU A 211 -4.69 -45.55 -10.97
CA LEU A 211 -5.24 -46.01 -9.70
C LEU A 211 -5.76 -44.84 -8.84
N PRO A 212 -6.99 -44.94 -8.30
CA PRO A 212 -7.58 -43.94 -7.43
C PRO A 212 -7.09 -44.10 -5.99
N ILE A 213 -5.79 -43.89 -5.78
CA ILE A 213 -5.14 -44.08 -4.47
C ILE A 213 -4.66 -42.78 -3.85
N PHE A 214 -4.71 -41.64 -4.55
CA PHE A 214 -4.18 -40.37 -4.02
C PHE A 214 -5.28 -39.49 -3.44
N ASP A 215 -4.95 -38.72 -2.39
CA ASP A 215 -5.92 -37.88 -1.70
C ASP A 215 -6.35 -36.68 -2.55
N ASN A 216 -7.65 -36.56 -2.77
CA ASN A 216 -8.24 -35.42 -3.43
C ASN A 216 -8.19 -34.20 -2.50
N SER A 217 -7.70 -33.07 -3.02
CA SER A 217 -7.81 -31.82 -2.30
C SER A 217 -9.26 -31.36 -2.17
N TYR A 218 -10.11 -31.76 -3.12
CA TYR A 218 -11.51 -31.35 -3.19
C TYR A 218 -12.37 -32.14 -2.20
N SER A 219 -13.01 -31.46 -1.24
CA SER A 219 -13.77 -32.10 -0.14
C SER A 219 -15.22 -31.60 -0.06
N ALA A 220 -15.96 -31.69 -1.17
CA ALA A 220 -17.41 -31.49 -1.16
C ALA A 220 -18.16 -32.76 -0.69
N PRO A 221 -19.42 -32.65 -0.22
CA PRO A 221 -20.20 -33.78 0.30
C PRO A 221 -20.29 -34.98 -0.66
N ASP A 222 -20.37 -34.70 -1.97
CA ASP A 222 -20.49 -35.71 -3.02
C ASP A 222 -19.18 -35.99 -3.76
N SER A 223 -18.06 -35.45 -3.26
CA SER A 223 -16.76 -35.62 -3.92
C SER A 223 -16.07 -36.91 -3.53
N LEU A 224 -15.41 -37.51 -4.53
CA LEU A 224 -14.57 -38.68 -4.32
C LEU A 224 -13.34 -38.28 -3.51
N LYS A 225 -13.09 -39.01 -2.43
CA LYS A 225 -11.96 -38.78 -1.53
C LYS A 225 -10.62 -39.15 -2.19
N TYR A 226 -10.61 -40.22 -2.97
CA TYR A 226 -9.43 -40.72 -3.65
C TYR A 226 -9.56 -40.58 -5.17
N ILE A 227 -8.53 -40.02 -5.79
CA ILE A 227 -8.46 -39.76 -7.23
C ILE A 227 -7.20 -40.37 -7.83
N SER A 228 -7.23 -40.52 -9.15
CA SER A 228 -6.10 -41.02 -9.95
C SER A 228 -5.26 -39.86 -10.46
N LEU A 229 -4.08 -40.17 -11.03
CA LEU A 229 -3.17 -39.17 -11.57
C LEU A 229 -3.56 -38.61 -12.95
N THR A 230 -4.71 -39.00 -13.49
CA THR A 230 -5.17 -38.55 -14.79
C THR A 230 -5.76 -37.14 -14.72
N ASN A 231 -5.25 -36.20 -15.53
CA ASN A 231 -5.71 -34.82 -15.65
C ASN A 231 -5.61 -33.99 -14.35
N ILE A 232 -4.50 -34.12 -13.62
CA ILE A 232 -4.20 -33.28 -12.46
C ILE A 232 -3.63 -31.94 -12.90
N LEU A 233 -4.06 -30.87 -12.22
CA LEU A 233 -3.47 -29.55 -12.35
C LEU A 233 -2.25 -29.39 -11.43
N TYR A 234 -2.42 -29.66 -10.12
CA TYR A 234 -1.35 -29.49 -9.15
C TYR A 234 -1.31 -30.59 -8.09
N ILE A 235 -0.10 -30.80 -7.58
CA ILE A 235 0.21 -31.68 -6.47
C ILE A 235 0.98 -30.83 -5.45
N TYR A 236 0.50 -30.77 -4.22
CA TYR A 236 1.18 -30.01 -3.18
C TYR A 236 1.19 -30.74 -1.85
N GLU A 237 2.23 -30.45 -1.07
CA GLU A 237 2.39 -30.96 0.27
C GLU A 237 2.01 -29.88 1.29
N SER A 238 1.46 -30.30 2.44
CA SER A 238 1.32 -29.50 3.67
C SER A 238 0.86 -28.05 3.48
N GLY A 239 -0.42 -27.79 3.77
CA GLY A 239 -0.96 -26.44 3.81
C GLY A 239 -2.37 -26.38 4.37
N PRO A 240 -2.92 -25.18 4.61
CA PRO A 240 -4.31 -25.04 4.99
C PRO A 240 -5.21 -25.62 3.90
N LYS A 241 -6.25 -26.35 4.30
CA LYS A 241 -7.24 -26.85 3.35
C LYS A 241 -7.93 -25.66 2.71
N LEU A 242 -7.80 -25.56 1.39
CA LEU A 242 -8.50 -24.56 0.59
C LEU A 242 -10.02 -24.68 0.86
N PRO A 243 -10.79 -23.58 0.89
CA PRO A 243 -12.24 -23.66 1.02
C PRO A 243 -12.85 -24.44 -0.16
N ILE A 244 -13.92 -25.19 0.10
CA ILE A 244 -14.57 -26.08 -0.89
C ILE A 244 -14.90 -25.32 -2.18
N ASP A 245 -15.37 -24.08 -2.06
CA ASP A 245 -15.74 -23.24 -3.21
C ASP A 245 -14.57 -22.72 -4.04
N LEU A 246 -13.34 -22.83 -3.52
CA LEU A 246 -12.10 -22.27 -4.06
C LEU A 246 -11.07 -23.34 -4.44
N GLN A 247 -11.34 -24.60 -4.13
CA GLN A 247 -10.48 -25.73 -4.48
C GLN A 247 -10.50 -25.95 -6.01
N PRO A 248 -9.35 -25.96 -6.69
CA PRO A 248 -9.29 -26.32 -8.10
C PRO A 248 -9.77 -27.77 -8.27
N LYS A 249 -10.55 -28.03 -9.32
CA LYS A 249 -10.89 -29.42 -9.69
C LYS A 249 -9.59 -30.15 -10.05
N SER A 250 -9.43 -31.39 -9.56
CA SER A 250 -8.28 -32.24 -9.87
C SER A 250 -6.94 -31.75 -9.30
N CYS A 251 -6.89 -31.50 -7.99
CA CYS A 251 -5.64 -31.28 -7.26
C CYS A 251 -5.44 -32.36 -6.20
N ILE A 252 -4.18 -32.72 -5.96
CA ILE A 252 -3.79 -33.73 -4.97
C ILE A 252 -3.10 -33.06 -3.79
N ILE A 253 -3.49 -33.49 -2.59
CA ILE A 253 -2.77 -33.19 -1.35
C ILE A 253 -1.93 -34.39 -0.98
N VAL A 254 -0.64 -34.18 -0.80
CA VAL A 254 0.26 -35.21 -0.26
C VAL A 254 0.09 -35.22 1.27
N THR A 255 -0.55 -36.27 1.80
CA THR A 255 -0.84 -36.39 3.25
C THR A 255 0.11 -37.34 3.97
N ASP A 256 0.72 -38.28 3.26
CA ASP A 256 1.58 -39.33 3.81
C ASP A 256 2.87 -39.54 3.00
N THR A 257 3.88 -40.10 3.67
CA THR A 257 5.21 -40.34 3.11
C THR A 257 5.17 -41.32 1.93
N ASP A 258 4.27 -42.30 1.96
CA ASP A 258 4.12 -43.28 0.88
C ASP A 258 3.61 -42.63 -0.41
N SER A 259 2.64 -41.70 -0.33
CA SER A 259 2.22 -40.91 -1.50
C SER A 259 3.36 -40.09 -2.06
N ARG A 260 4.18 -39.45 -1.20
CA ARG A 260 5.35 -38.68 -1.63
C ARG A 260 6.34 -39.55 -2.40
N ILE A 261 6.68 -40.72 -1.86
CA ILE A 261 7.61 -41.68 -2.50
C ILE A 261 7.08 -42.13 -3.86
N LEU A 262 5.77 -42.41 -3.96
CA LEU A 262 5.15 -42.80 -5.23
C LEU A 262 5.21 -41.68 -6.26
N LEU A 263 4.86 -40.45 -5.88
CA LEU A 263 4.86 -39.30 -6.78
C LEU A 263 6.27 -38.98 -7.29
N ASP A 264 7.28 -39.06 -6.42
CA ASP A 264 8.68 -38.88 -6.76
C ASP A 264 9.16 -39.93 -7.77
N LYS A 265 8.83 -41.21 -7.53
CA LYS A 265 9.11 -42.31 -8.48
C LYS A 265 8.45 -42.14 -9.84
N LEU A 266 7.30 -41.49 -9.89
CA LEU A 266 6.54 -41.22 -11.12
C LEU A 266 7.00 -39.93 -11.83
N GLY A 267 7.96 -39.19 -11.25
CA GLY A 267 8.52 -37.97 -11.81
C GLY A 267 7.61 -36.73 -11.66
N TYR A 268 6.67 -36.72 -10.71
CA TYR A 268 5.84 -35.55 -10.45
C TYR A 268 6.54 -34.57 -9.51
N VAL A 269 6.47 -33.28 -9.86
CA VAL A 269 6.93 -32.19 -9.00
C VAL A 269 5.85 -31.91 -7.95
N ILE A 270 6.25 -31.98 -6.68
CA ILE A 270 5.40 -31.60 -5.54
C ILE A 270 5.70 -30.15 -5.19
N TYR A 271 4.69 -29.30 -5.29
CA TYR A 271 4.83 -27.87 -5.03
C TYR A 271 4.52 -27.53 -3.57
N ASP A 272 5.09 -26.42 -3.10
CA ASP A 272 4.66 -25.80 -1.86
C ASP A 272 3.29 -25.15 -2.02
N PHE A 273 2.55 -25.03 -0.91
CA PHE A 273 1.24 -24.39 -0.89
C PHE A 273 1.25 -22.97 -1.48
N THR A 274 2.34 -22.20 -1.30
CA THR A 274 2.42 -20.82 -1.83
C THR A 274 2.41 -20.76 -3.36
N HIS A 275 2.92 -21.80 -4.04
CA HIS A 275 2.84 -21.91 -5.50
C HIS A 275 1.39 -22.11 -5.95
N VAL A 276 0.66 -22.99 -5.28
CA VAL A 276 -0.76 -23.24 -5.55
C VAL A 276 -1.60 -22.01 -5.22
N ALA A 277 -1.32 -21.33 -4.10
CA ALA A 277 -2.00 -20.10 -3.71
C ALA A 277 -1.83 -19.00 -4.78
N ARG A 278 -0.62 -18.81 -5.33
CA ARG A 278 -0.36 -17.87 -6.43
C ARG A 278 -1.19 -18.18 -7.68
N TYR A 279 -1.26 -19.45 -8.06
CA TYR A 279 -2.09 -19.85 -9.19
C TYR A 279 -3.57 -19.55 -8.93
N ILE A 280 -4.08 -19.84 -7.74
CA ILE A 280 -5.48 -19.57 -7.38
C ILE A 280 -5.76 -18.05 -7.36
N ILE A 281 -4.86 -17.26 -6.77
CA ILE A 281 -4.93 -15.80 -6.73
C ILE A 281 -5.00 -15.23 -8.15
N THR A 282 -4.10 -15.67 -9.04
CA THR A 282 -4.04 -15.16 -10.43
C THR A 282 -5.20 -15.67 -11.28
N THR A 283 -5.65 -16.91 -11.10
CA THR A 283 -6.76 -17.47 -11.86
C THR A 283 -8.10 -16.87 -11.42
N ILE A 284 -8.37 -16.82 -10.12
CA ILE A 284 -9.64 -16.28 -9.59
C ILE A 284 -9.63 -14.74 -9.66
N GLY A 285 -8.54 -14.11 -9.21
CA GLY A 285 -8.41 -12.65 -9.22
C GLY A 285 -8.23 -12.05 -10.63
N GLY A 286 -7.54 -12.76 -11.54
CA GLY A 286 -7.27 -12.29 -12.91
C GLY A 286 -8.40 -12.49 -13.91
N ASN A 287 -9.23 -13.53 -13.74
CA ASN A 287 -10.36 -13.81 -14.65
C ASN A 287 -11.48 -12.76 -14.59
N SER A 288 -11.48 -11.88 -13.59
CA SER A 288 -12.42 -10.76 -13.47
C SER A 288 -12.27 -9.70 -14.59
N VAL A 289 -11.18 -9.74 -15.38
CA VAL A 289 -10.90 -8.72 -16.41
C VAL A 289 -11.32 -9.15 -17.82
N GLN A 290 -11.51 -10.45 -18.11
CA GLN A 290 -11.67 -10.93 -19.51
C GLN A 290 -13.05 -11.48 -19.90
N LYS A 291 -14.03 -11.55 -19.00
CA LYS A 291 -15.38 -12.06 -19.33
C LYS A 291 -16.48 -11.06 -19.01
N GLN A 292 -16.58 -9.98 -19.77
CA GLN A 292 -17.74 -9.07 -19.74
C GLN A 292 -18.93 -9.57 -20.58
N GLU A 293 -18.87 -10.75 -21.21
CA GLU A 293 -19.94 -11.27 -22.08
C GLU A 293 -20.57 -12.61 -21.64
N ALA A 294 -20.59 -12.94 -20.35
CA ALA A 294 -21.29 -14.14 -19.87
C ALA A 294 -22.40 -13.80 -18.86
N THR A 295 -23.60 -14.32 -19.13
CA THR A 295 -24.84 -14.31 -18.34
C THR A 295 -24.73 -13.87 -16.86
N THR A 296 -25.65 -12.97 -16.47
CA THR A 296 -25.79 -12.29 -15.15
C THR A 296 -25.76 -13.18 -13.89
N SER A 297 -26.01 -14.49 -14.02
CA SER A 297 -25.97 -15.44 -12.90
C SER A 297 -24.59 -16.08 -12.63
N LYS A 298 -23.68 -16.12 -13.61
CA LYS A 298 -22.30 -16.61 -13.43
C LYS A 298 -21.38 -15.53 -12.84
N ILE A 299 -21.63 -14.27 -13.19
CA ILE A 299 -20.83 -13.12 -12.70
C ILE A 299 -20.97 -12.96 -11.17
N THR A 300 -22.16 -13.15 -10.62
CA THR A 300 -22.43 -13.00 -9.18
C THR A 300 -21.79 -14.10 -8.32
N THR A 301 -21.66 -15.32 -8.86
CA THR A 301 -21.03 -16.45 -8.15
C THR A 301 -19.50 -16.39 -8.18
N ASP A 302 -18.90 -15.86 -9.25
CA ASP A 302 -17.45 -15.63 -9.30
C ASP A 302 -17.03 -14.44 -8.42
N TYR A 303 -17.90 -13.41 -8.30
CA TYR A 303 -17.68 -12.26 -7.44
C TYR A 303 -17.60 -12.65 -5.95
N THR A 304 -18.57 -13.41 -5.45
CA THR A 304 -18.59 -13.84 -4.03
C THR A 304 -17.41 -14.76 -3.70
N LYS A 305 -17.03 -15.65 -4.62
CA LYS A 305 -15.84 -16.49 -4.48
C LYS A 305 -14.55 -15.68 -4.40
N THR A 306 -14.41 -14.66 -5.25
CA THR A 306 -13.23 -13.80 -5.28
C THR A 306 -13.05 -13.07 -3.95
N VAL A 307 -14.13 -12.53 -3.38
CA VAL A 307 -14.11 -11.85 -2.07
C VAL A 307 -13.84 -12.83 -0.93
N ALA A 308 -14.46 -14.01 -0.97
CA ALA A 308 -14.23 -15.07 0.01
C ALA A 308 -12.76 -15.53 0.02
N LEU A 309 -12.14 -15.65 -1.16
CA LEU A 309 -10.71 -15.97 -1.31
C LEU A 309 -9.84 -14.91 -0.63
N GLY A 310 -10.08 -13.63 -0.91
CA GLY A 310 -9.33 -12.53 -0.29
C GLY A 310 -9.40 -12.58 1.24
N LYS A 311 -10.60 -12.72 1.80
CA LYS A 311 -10.81 -12.83 3.27
C LYS A 311 -10.15 -14.09 3.85
N TRP A 312 -10.26 -15.23 3.17
CA TRP A 312 -9.68 -16.50 3.61
C TRP A 312 -8.14 -16.45 3.64
N LEU A 313 -7.53 -15.88 2.60
CA LEU A 313 -6.08 -15.70 2.53
C LEU A 313 -5.56 -14.84 3.68
N LEU A 314 -6.25 -13.73 4.00
CA LEU A 314 -5.88 -12.87 5.13
C LEU A 314 -6.06 -13.55 6.50
N SER A 315 -7.03 -14.45 6.66
CA SER A 315 -7.33 -15.09 7.95
C SER A 315 -6.48 -16.32 8.24
N TYR A 316 -6.22 -17.17 7.25
CA TYR A 316 -5.62 -18.49 7.47
C TYR A 316 -4.22 -18.64 6.86
N CYS A 317 -3.82 -17.78 5.93
CA CYS A 317 -2.55 -17.90 5.20
C CYS A 317 -1.56 -16.78 5.51
N ASN A 318 -1.78 -15.99 6.57
CA ASN A 318 -0.98 -14.81 6.86
C ASN A 318 0.54 -15.08 6.93
N SER A 319 0.97 -16.11 7.66
CA SER A 319 2.39 -16.48 7.80
C SER A 319 3.01 -16.95 6.48
N LEU A 320 2.26 -17.75 5.71
CA LEU A 320 2.72 -18.28 4.42
C LEU A 320 2.83 -17.18 3.36
N ILE A 321 1.86 -16.26 3.33
CA ILE A 321 1.86 -15.11 2.43
C ILE A 321 3.01 -14.16 2.78
N LEU A 322 3.19 -13.84 4.07
CA LEU A 322 4.23 -12.88 4.51
C LEU A 322 5.67 -13.41 4.35
N ASN A 323 5.86 -14.72 4.17
CA ASN A 323 7.18 -15.31 3.94
C ASN A 323 7.57 -15.41 2.46
N ASP A 324 6.61 -15.43 1.52
CA ASP A 324 6.87 -15.57 0.08
C ASP A 324 6.61 -14.26 -0.68
N VAL A 325 7.68 -13.63 -1.17
CA VAL A 325 7.64 -12.36 -1.91
C VAL A 325 6.75 -12.44 -3.16
N LEU A 326 6.81 -13.54 -3.91
CA LEU A 326 6.03 -13.68 -5.15
C LEU A 326 4.53 -13.82 -4.86
N CYS A 327 4.20 -14.44 -3.73
CA CYS A 327 2.81 -14.55 -3.26
C CYS A 327 2.27 -13.19 -2.83
N GLN A 328 3.08 -12.38 -2.13
CA GLN A 328 2.73 -10.99 -1.76
C GLN A 328 2.47 -10.13 -2.99
N GLU A 329 3.33 -10.20 -4.01
CA GLU A 329 3.16 -9.43 -5.25
C GLU A 329 1.87 -9.83 -5.97
N SER A 330 1.58 -11.12 -6.07
CA SER A 330 0.35 -11.63 -6.68
C SER A 330 -0.89 -11.16 -5.90
N LEU A 331 -0.88 -11.27 -4.57
CA LEU A 331 -2.00 -10.86 -3.72
C LEU A 331 -2.22 -9.34 -3.72
N SER A 332 -1.14 -8.56 -3.76
CA SER A 332 -1.20 -7.09 -3.76
C SER A 332 -1.77 -6.54 -5.07
N SER A 333 -1.46 -7.17 -6.21
CA SER A 333 -1.82 -6.72 -7.55
C SER A 333 -3.18 -7.23 -8.05
N CYS A 334 -3.63 -8.41 -7.59
CA CYS A 334 -4.93 -8.96 -7.98
C CYS A 334 -6.12 -8.25 -7.31
N LYS A 335 -7.24 -8.15 -8.03
CA LYS A 335 -8.48 -7.54 -7.54
C LYS A 335 -9.25 -8.52 -6.66
N LEU A 336 -8.89 -8.60 -5.39
CA LEU A 336 -9.47 -9.55 -4.41
C LEU A 336 -10.22 -8.87 -3.27
N PHE A 337 -10.06 -7.57 -3.08
CA PHE A 337 -10.58 -6.82 -1.94
C PHE A 337 -11.70 -5.88 -2.38
N LEU A 338 -12.56 -5.49 -1.44
CA LEU A 338 -13.64 -4.56 -1.71
C LEU A 338 -13.32 -3.17 -1.20
N ASN A 339 -13.66 -2.15 -1.98
CA ASN A 339 -13.69 -0.77 -1.51
C ASN A 339 -15.02 -0.45 -0.78
N LYS A 340 -15.17 0.75 -0.22
CA LYS A 340 -16.43 1.17 0.44
C LYS A 340 -17.64 1.26 -0.51
N LYS A 341 -17.43 1.33 -1.84
CA LYS A 341 -18.49 1.24 -2.85
C LYS A 341 -18.84 -0.19 -3.25
N GLN A 342 -18.26 -1.21 -2.61
CA GLN A 342 -18.46 -2.62 -2.95
C GLN A 342 -17.97 -2.95 -4.37
N GLU A 343 -16.87 -2.35 -4.82
CA GLU A 343 -16.20 -2.70 -6.09
C GLU A 343 -14.91 -3.48 -5.81
N LEU A 344 -14.60 -4.45 -6.68
CA LEU A 344 -13.38 -5.25 -6.58
C LEU A 344 -12.13 -4.42 -6.94
N CYS A 345 -11.22 -4.34 -5.98
CA CYS A 345 -10.00 -3.56 -6.03
C CYS A 345 -8.78 -4.41 -5.63
N SER A 346 -7.63 -4.03 -6.14
CA SER A 346 -6.34 -4.54 -5.65
C SER A 346 -5.90 -3.79 -4.40
N CYS A 347 -5.00 -4.39 -3.60
CA CYS A 347 -4.45 -3.70 -2.42
C CYS A 347 -3.72 -2.41 -2.83
N LEU A 348 -3.04 -2.44 -3.99
CA LEU A 348 -2.35 -1.28 -4.57
C LEU A 348 -3.28 -0.16 -5.05
N GLN A 349 -4.60 -0.35 -5.07
CA GLN A 349 -5.56 0.71 -5.38
C GLN A 349 -6.15 1.36 -4.13
N LEU A 350 -5.96 0.75 -2.96
CA LEU A 350 -6.53 1.19 -1.70
C LEU A 350 -5.54 2.03 -0.88
N ILE A 351 -6.07 2.97 -0.13
CA ILE A 351 -5.33 3.87 0.76
C ILE A 351 -5.61 3.50 2.21
N ASP A 352 -4.57 3.54 3.05
CA ASP A 352 -4.71 3.37 4.50
C ASP A 352 -5.48 4.56 5.12
N PRO A 353 -6.70 4.36 5.65
CA PRO A 353 -7.48 5.44 6.24
C PRO A 353 -6.88 5.98 7.54
N TYR A 354 -6.05 5.20 8.24
CA TYR A 354 -5.52 5.54 9.56
C TYR A 354 -4.15 6.24 9.53
N PHE A 355 -3.50 6.32 8.37
CA PHE A 355 -2.18 6.95 8.27
C PHE A 355 -2.24 8.47 8.56
N LYS A 356 -3.32 9.14 8.14
CA LYS A 356 -3.63 10.56 8.44
C LYS A 356 -5.15 10.78 8.48
N GLU A 357 -5.77 10.40 9.58
CA GLU A 357 -7.24 10.46 9.77
C GLU A 357 -7.85 11.83 9.47
N LYS A 358 -7.11 12.94 9.70
CA LYS A 358 -7.57 14.31 9.40
C LYS A 358 -8.01 14.51 7.94
N TYR A 359 -7.45 13.75 7.00
CA TYR A 359 -7.75 13.87 5.57
C TYR A 359 -8.79 12.87 5.05
N LEU A 360 -9.28 11.96 5.91
CA LEU A 360 -10.28 10.97 5.53
C LEU A 360 -11.51 11.56 4.81
N PRO A 361 -12.05 12.74 5.17
CA PRO A 361 -13.20 13.35 4.48
C PRO A 361 -12.94 13.73 3.01
N LEU A 362 -11.68 13.80 2.58
CA LEU A 362 -11.30 14.20 1.22
C LEU A 362 -11.38 13.02 0.23
N PHE A 363 -11.22 11.79 0.71
CA PHE A 363 -11.12 10.62 -0.14
C PHE A 363 -12.48 10.09 -0.58
N ASP A 364 -12.58 9.73 -1.86
CA ASP A 364 -13.72 8.99 -2.38
C ASP A 364 -13.76 7.58 -1.73
N ALA A 365 -14.97 7.10 -1.44
CA ALA A 365 -15.23 5.74 -1.00
C ALA A 365 -14.59 4.66 -1.90
N ARG A 366 -14.30 4.98 -3.18
CA ARG A 366 -13.60 4.08 -4.11
C ARG A 366 -12.15 3.77 -3.73
N LEU A 367 -11.47 4.70 -3.06
CA LEU A 367 -10.06 4.57 -2.67
C LEU A 367 -9.88 3.93 -1.29
N LEU A 368 -10.96 3.76 -0.54
CA LEU A 368 -10.94 3.28 0.83
C LEU A 368 -11.38 1.82 0.92
N PRO A 369 -10.71 0.98 1.74
CA PRO A 369 -11.16 -0.39 2.00
C PRO A 369 -12.57 -0.43 2.60
N CYS A 370 -13.32 -1.50 2.33
CA CYS A 370 -14.63 -1.71 2.94
C CYS A 370 -14.54 -1.89 4.46
N GLN A 371 -15.66 -1.63 5.15
CA GLN A 371 -15.70 -1.65 6.63
C GLN A 371 -15.28 -3.01 7.21
N ASP A 372 -15.72 -4.13 6.61
CA ASP A 372 -15.33 -5.49 7.02
C ASP A 372 -13.81 -5.72 7.07
N LEU A 373 -13.03 -5.05 6.21
CA LEU A 373 -11.57 -5.16 6.20
C LEU A 373 -10.92 -4.26 7.25
N LEU A 374 -11.58 -3.15 7.61
CA LEU A 374 -11.11 -2.18 8.58
C LEU A 374 -11.40 -2.62 10.02
N ASP A 375 -12.52 -3.31 10.26
CA ASP A 375 -12.93 -3.77 11.59
C ASP A 375 -12.00 -4.83 12.20
N ASN A 376 -11.12 -5.44 11.39
CA ASN A 376 -10.18 -6.45 11.85
C ASN A 376 -8.74 -5.95 11.73
N ASP A 377 -8.14 -5.58 12.86
CA ASP A 377 -6.76 -5.08 12.95
C ASP A 377 -5.74 -6.02 12.31
N LYS A 378 -5.97 -7.34 12.37
CA LYS A 378 -5.07 -8.32 11.73
C LYS A 378 -5.09 -8.17 10.22
N TYR A 379 -6.25 -7.96 9.61
CA TYR A 379 -6.36 -7.77 8.16
C TYR A 379 -5.66 -6.48 7.73
N LEU A 380 -5.89 -5.39 8.46
CA LEU A 380 -5.24 -4.12 8.17
C LEU A 380 -3.71 -4.23 8.28
N SER A 381 -3.19 -4.92 9.30
CA SER A 381 -1.74 -5.13 9.46
C SER A 381 -1.14 -5.89 8.28
N ILE A 382 -1.82 -6.93 7.79
CA ILE A 382 -1.38 -7.70 6.63
C ILE A 382 -1.48 -6.86 5.35
N LEU A 383 -2.56 -6.09 5.16
CA LEU A 383 -2.70 -5.18 4.02
C LEU A 383 -1.58 -4.13 3.99
N LYS A 384 -1.17 -3.59 5.14
CA LYS A 384 0.01 -2.70 5.25
C LYS A 384 1.28 -3.39 4.76
N HIS A 385 1.50 -4.65 5.14
CA HIS A 385 2.61 -5.44 4.60
C HIS A 385 2.48 -5.70 3.09
N LEU A 386 1.26 -5.82 2.56
CA LEU A 386 0.96 -5.97 1.13
C LEU A 386 0.99 -4.65 0.34
N LYS A 387 1.66 -3.62 0.88
CA LYS A 387 1.86 -2.31 0.24
C LYS A 387 0.55 -1.51 0.04
N LEU A 388 -0.38 -1.59 1.01
CA LEU A 388 -1.48 -0.63 1.11
C LEU A 388 -0.93 0.80 1.05
N ARG A 389 -1.49 1.63 0.18
CA ARG A 389 -0.87 2.93 -0.13
C ARG A 389 -1.02 3.91 1.01
N THR A 390 0.03 4.69 1.23
CA THR A 390 -0.10 5.93 2.00
C THR A 390 -0.64 7.05 1.11
N CYS A 391 -1.16 8.12 1.71
CA CYS A 391 -1.61 9.30 0.97
C CYS A 391 -0.49 9.97 0.15
N TYR A 392 0.78 9.75 0.48
CA TYR A 392 1.92 10.30 -0.28
C TYR A 392 2.21 9.54 -1.58
N ASN A 393 1.67 8.33 -1.73
CA ASN A 393 1.80 7.53 -2.95
C ASN A 393 0.70 7.84 -3.98
N LEU A 394 -0.07 8.91 -3.79
CA LEU A 394 -1.09 9.37 -4.75
C LEU A 394 -0.47 9.75 -6.09
N LYS A 395 -1.18 9.42 -7.16
CA LYS A 395 -0.84 9.85 -8.52
C LYS A 395 -1.44 11.22 -8.80
N CYS A 396 -0.85 11.95 -9.74
CA CYS A 396 -1.33 13.26 -10.18
C CYS A 396 -2.84 13.25 -10.52
N ASP A 397 -3.29 12.27 -11.32
CA ASP A 397 -4.69 12.17 -11.75
C ASP A 397 -5.66 11.96 -10.57
N GLU A 398 -5.29 11.14 -9.56
CA GLU A 398 -6.12 10.91 -8.38
C GLU A 398 -6.25 12.18 -7.53
N LEU A 399 -5.16 12.93 -7.41
CA LEU A 399 -5.18 14.18 -6.64
C LEU A 399 -5.99 15.28 -7.35
N ILE A 400 -5.93 15.34 -8.68
CA ILE A 400 -6.80 16.20 -9.48
C ILE A 400 -8.26 15.80 -9.27
N ASP A 401 -8.60 14.51 -9.31
CA ASP A 401 -9.97 14.06 -9.07
C ASP A 401 -10.47 14.46 -7.68
N ILE A 402 -9.63 14.35 -6.64
CA ILE A 402 -9.94 14.84 -5.29
C ILE A 402 -10.20 16.37 -5.32
N CYS A 403 -9.37 17.14 -6.03
CA CYS A 403 -9.55 18.58 -6.16
C CYS A 403 -10.88 18.96 -6.85
N GLU A 404 -11.23 18.24 -7.93
CA GLU A 404 -12.47 18.48 -8.68
C GLU A 404 -13.72 18.12 -7.86
N GLN A 405 -13.70 17.03 -7.10
CA GLN A 405 -14.82 16.60 -6.26
C GLN A 405 -15.15 17.58 -5.13
N GLN A 406 -14.18 18.36 -4.66
CA GLN A 406 -14.39 19.35 -3.59
C GLN A 406 -14.72 20.75 -4.12
N LYS A 407 -15.00 20.88 -5.44
CA LYS A 407 -15.43 22.17 -6.02
C LYS A 407 -16.84 22.58 -5.61
N ASP A 408 -17.67 21.67 -5.13
CA ASP A 408 -19.03 21.98 -4.72
C ASP A 408 -19.09 22.93 -3.50
N GLN A 409 -19.92 23.97 -3.59
CA GLN A 409 -19.94 25.10 -2.65
C GLN A 409 -20.32 24.73 -1.20
N ASN A 410 -20.93 23.57 -0.98
CA ASN A 410 -21.46 23.15 0.32
C ASN A 410 -20.40 22.60 1.29
N ARG A 411 -19.12 22.52 0.90
CA ARG A 411 -18.05 21.87 1.69
C ARG A 411 -16.85 22.80 1.95
N GLN A 412 -17.12 24.02 2.45
CA GLN A 412 -16.06 25.01 2.70
C GLN A 412 -14.95 24.52 3.64
N GLN A 413 -15.29 23.76 4.71
CA GLN A 413 -14.31 23.19 5.64
C GLN A 413 -13.36 22.19 4.95
N ASN A 414 -13.87 21.40 3.99
CA ASN A 414 -13.06 20.44 3.24
C ASN A 414 -12.07 21.12 2.31
N ARG A 415 -12.35 22.34 1.83
CA ARG A 415 -11.43 23.06 0.93
C ARG A 415 -10.19 23.59 1.65
N VAL A 416 -10.31 24.01 2.92
CA VAL A 416 -9.12 24.37 3.72
C VAL A 416 -8.29 23.12 3.98
N LEU A 417 -8.94 22.01 4.36
CA LEU A 417 -8.27 20.71 4.53
C LEU A 417 -7.60 20.23 3.24
N LEU A 418 -8.24 20.45 2.08
CA LEU A 418 -7.67 20.11 0.78
C LEU A 418 -6.40 20.93 0.50
N ALA A 419 -6.40 22.23 0.79
CA ALA A 419 -5.22 23.05 0.58
C ALA A 419 -4.04 22.62 1.47
N ASP A 420 -4.30 22.32 2.74
CA ASP A 420 -3.32 21.73 3.67
C ASP A 420 -2.82 20.37 3.15
N PHE A 421 -3.73 19.52 2.65
CA PHE A 421 -3.40 18.22 2.10
C PHE A 421 -2.51 18.29 0.86
N ILE A 422 -2.82 19.20 -0.08
CA ILE A 422 -1.99 19.46 -1.26
C ILE A 422 -0.59 19.88 -0.83
N LEU A 423 -0.49 20.81 0.14
CA LEU A 423 0.79 21.25 0.67
C LEU A 423 1.57 20.08 1.30
N GLU A 424 0.92 19.27 2.15
CA GLU A 424 1.55 18.13 2.82
C GLU A 424 2.10 17.10 1.81
N ILE A 425 1.35 16.81 0.75
CA ILE A 425 1.80 15.91 -0.32
C ILE A 425 2.98 16.50 -1.10
N LEU A 426 2.93 17.78 -1.45
CA LEU A 426 4.01 18.45 -2.18
C LEU A 426 5.29 18.56 -1.35
N ILE A 427 5.17 18.62 -0.03
CA ILE A 427 6.32 18.58 0.88
C ILE A 427 6.99 17.19 0.82
N HIS A 428 6.21 16.11 0.91
CA HIS A 428 6.73 14.74 0.90
C HIS A 428 7.15 14.23 -0.49
N ASN A 429 6.45 14.62 -1.55
CA ASN A 429 6.71 14.18 -2.92
C ASN A 429 6.71 15.37 -3.90
N PRO A 430 7.80 16.17 -3.93
CA PRO A 430 7.88 17.35 -4.79
C PRO A 430 7.92 17.02 -6.28
N LYS A 431 8.33 15.79 -6.66
CA LYS A 431 8.40 15.34 -8.06
C LYS A 431 7.02 15.27 -8.72
N LEU A 432 5.95 15.16 -7.93
CA LEU A 432 4.57 15.13 -8.41
C LEU A 432 4.20 16.38 -9.24
N LEU A 433 4.89 17.51 -9.02
CA LEU A 433 4.67 18.75 -9.77
C LEU A 433 4.99 18.61 -11.26
N ASP A 434 5.95 17.76 -11.61
CA ASP A 434 6.40 17.54 -12.98
C ASP A 434 5.61 16.43 -13.69
N ASP A 435 4.76 15.70 -12.96
CA ASP A 435 3.94 14.64 -13.53
C ASP A 435 2.88 15.18 -14.50
N TYR A 436 2.67 14.45 -15.58
CA TYR A 436 1.67 14.78 -16.58
C TYR A 436 0.35 14.06 -16.30
N SER A 437 -0.72 14.84 -16.12
CA SER A 437 -2.08 14.31 -15.99
C SER A 437 -2.62 13.86 -17.34
N GLN A 438 -3.01 12.60 -17.44
CA GLN A 438 -3.69 12.10 -18.64
C GLN A 438 -5.14 12.61 -18.72
N LEU A 439 -5.80 12.75 -17.57
CA LEU A 439 -7.19 13.20 -17.48
C LEU A 439 -7.37 14.65 -17.94
N LYS A 440 -6.49 15.55 -17.51
CA LYS A 440 -6.55 16.98 -17.82
C LYS A 440 -5.61 17.40 -18.95
N ARG A 441 -4.74 16.50 -19.43
CA ARG A 441 -3.75 16.75 -20.49
C ARG A 441 -2.87 17.96 -20.18
N ILE A 442 -2.40 18.04 -18.95
CA ILE A 442 -1.63 19.17 -18.43
C ILE A 442 -0.66 18.69 -17.36
N VAL A 443 0.48 19.37 -17.21
CA VAL A 443 1.42 19.13 -16.11
C VAL A 443 0.79 19.55 -14.79
N PHE A 444 0.99 18.79 -13.73
CA PHE A 444 0.36 19.03 -12.44
C PHE A 444 0.63 20.44 -11.88
N LYS A 445 1.87 20.92 -11.99
CA LYS A 445 2.24 22.30 -11.64
C LYS A 445 1.39 23.35 -12.36
N GLN A 446 1.15 23.16 -13.65
CA GLN A 446 0.34 24.09 -14.44
C GLN A 446 -1.15 24.02 -14.03
N TYR A 447 -1.67 22.83 -13.73
CA TYR A 447 -3.03 22.67 -13.19
C TYR A 447 -3.22 23.42 -11.87
N LEU A 448 -2.30 23.28 -10.92
CA LEU A 448 -2.36 24.00 -9.63
C LEU A 448 -2.29 25.51 -9.81
N ASN A 449 -1.55 26.00 -10.81
CA ASN A 449 -1.42 27.43 -11.08
C ASN A 449 -2.68 28.08 -11.66
N ILE A 450 -3.53 27.32 -12.34
CA ILE A 450 -4.80 27.83 -12.90
C ILE A 450 -6.00 27.56 -11.98
N THR A 451 -5.83 26.72 -10.96
CA THR A 451 -6.90 26.30 -10.06
C THR A 451 -6.94 27.17 -8.81
N GLN A 452 -8.15 27.57 -8.38
CA GLN A 452 -8.35 28.34 -7.16
C GLN A 452 -8.38 27.42 -5.93
N TRP A 453 -7.21 27.06 -5.42
CA TRP A 453 -7.09 26.15 -4.27
C TRP A 453 -6.39 26.80 -3.07
N VAL A 454 -5.71 27.93 -3.25
CA VAL A 454 -4.95 28.58 -2.17
C VAL A 454 -5.91 29.41 -1.31
N PRO A 455 -6.05 29.12 0.00
CA PRO A 455 -6.92 29.88 0.88
C PRO A 455 -6.33 31.26 1.19
N VAL A 456 -7.21 32.26 1.23
CA VAL A 456 -6.89 33.65 1.56
C VAL A 456 -6.99 33.86 3.07
N GLN A 457 -6.04 34.60 3.63
CA GLN A 457 -6.11 35.07 5.00
C GLN A 457 -7.12 36.22 5.12
N ILE A 458 -8.32 35.90 5.59
CA ILE A 458 -9.42 36.88 5.77
C ILE A 458 -9.17 37.75 7.00
N GLU A 459 -8.73 37.12 8.09
CA GLU A 459 -8.47 37.80 9.36
C GLU A 459 -7.16 38.60 9.31
N ARG A 460 -7.21 39.82 9.86
CA ARG A 460 -6.04 40.68 9.96
C ARG A 460 -4.99 40.03 10.87
N PRO A 461 -3.69 40.13 10.54
CA PRO A 461 -2.63 39.72 11.44
C PRO A 461 -2.72 40.45 12.79
N GLN A 462 -2.20 39.83 13.85
CA GLN A 462 -2.09 40.49 15.16
C GLN A 462 -1.28 41.79 15.04
N HIS A 463 -1.66 42.85 15.74
CA HIS A 463 -0.95 44.15 15.65
C HIS A 463 -0.91 44.77 14.24
N TYR A 464 -1.84 44.41 13.35
CA TYR A 464 -2.08 45.14 12.11
C TYR A 464 -3.11 46.26 12.39
N PRO A 465 -2.85 47.53 11.99
CA PRO A 465 -3.75 48.65 12.29
C PRO A 465 -5.16 48.40 11.75
N GLN A 466 -6.20 48.71 12.53
CA GLN A 466 -7.59 48.51 12.09
C GLN A 466 -8.01 49.54 11.04
N THR A 467 -7.40 50.74 11.10
CA THR A 467 -7.60 51.83 10.13
C THR A 467 -6.92 51.57 8.78
N LEU A 468 -5.93 50.67 8.74
CA LEU A 468 -5.26 50.27 7.51
C LEU A 468 -6.07 49.20 6.78
N THR A 469 -6.23 49.37 5.46
CA THR A 469 -6.97 48.40 4.66
C THR A 469 -6.28 47.02 4.68
N TRP A 470 -7.08 45.96 4.64
CA TRP A 470 -6.62 44.57 4.55
C TRP A 470 -7.33 43.88 3.40
N GLN A 471 -6.57 43.49 2.38
CA GLN A 471 -7.12 43.02 1.11
C GLN A 471 -7.99 41.77 1.27
N GLY A 472 -7.64 40.88 2.22
CA GLY A 472 -8.40 39.67 2.50
C GLY A 472 -9.79 39.91 3.11
N SER A 473 -10.04 41.10 3.69
CA SER A 473 -11.33 41.46 4.30
C SER A 473 -12.30 42.18 3.35
N ILE A 474 -11.86 42.56 2.15
CA ILE A 474 -12.65 43.38 1.21
C ILE A 474 -13.74 42.55 0.52
N ASP A 475 -13.41 41.34 0.06
CA ASP A 475 -14.36 40.44 -0.60
C ASP A 475 -14.40 39.09 0.12
N PRO A 476 -15.37 38.88 1.04
CA PRO A 476 -15.50 37.63 1.77
C PRO A 476 -15.94 36.45 0.88
N ARG A 477 -16.32 36.68 -0.39
CA ARG A 477 -16.65 35.61 -1.33
C ARG A 477 -15.39 35.01 -1.97
N ARG A 478 -14.28 35.74 -1.97
CA ARG A 478 -13.00 35.33 -2.56
C ARG A 478 -12.13 34.57 -1.56
N LEU A 479 -12.65 33.45 -1.05
CA LEU A 479 -12.00 32.61 -0.03
C LEU A 479 -10.79 31.84 -0.57
N TYR A 480 -10.80 31.49 -1.86
CA TYR A 480 -9.75 30.71 -2.51
C TYR A 480 -9.33 31.40 -3.80
N VAL A 481 -8.03 31.40 -4.07
CA VAL A 481 -7.44 32.04 -5.24
C VAL A 481 -6.39 31.16 -5.88
N THR A 482 -5.98 31.55 -7.08
CA THR A 482 -4.83 30.90 -7.71
C THR A 482 -3.54 31.30 -6.99
N PRO A 483 -2.50 30.46 -7.00
CA PRO A 483 -1.20 30.82 -6.43
C PRO A 483 -0.68 32.18 -6.93
N ARG A 484 -0.90 32.50 -8.20
CA ARG A 484 -0.45 33.74 -8.85
C ARG A 484 -1.14 35.02 -8.35
N ASP A 485 -2.30 34.89 -7.70
CA ASP A 485 -3.08 36.01 -7.20
C ASP A 485 -2.75 36.41 -5.75
N CYS A 486 -1.97 35.58 -5.05
CA CYS A 486 -1.64 35.80 -3.64
C CYS A 486 -0.14 35.66 -3.37
N THR A 487 0.30 36.13 -2.22
CA THR A 487 1.67 35.98 -1.75
C THR A 487 1.74 35.26 -0.41
N ASP A 488 2.97 34.99 0.04
CA ASP A 488 3.27 34.31 1.29
C ASP A 488 2.90 35.16 2.52
N LYS A 489 2.53 34.46 3.60
CA LYS A 489 2.13 35.04 4.89
C LYS A 489 3.19 35.96 5.52
N SER A 490 4.47 35.73 5.24
CA SER A 490 5.58 36.56 5.75
C SER A 490 5.51 38.03 5.30
N TYR A 491 4.85 38.32 4.18
CA TYR A 491 4.71 39.68 3.64
C TYR A 491 3.43 40.40 4.07
N SER A 492 2.67 39.83 4.99
CA SER A 492 1.40 40.36 5.47
C SER A 492 1.47 41.84 5.92
N TYR A 493 2.51 42.23 6.65
CA TYR A 493 2.69 43.62 7.12
C TYR A 493 3.24 44.58 6.05
N VAL A 494 3.74 44.07 4.93
CA VAL A 494 4.47 44.87 3.94
C VAL A 494 3.64 45.10 2.68
N ILE A 495 2.69 44.22 2.37
CA ILE A 495 1.78 44.41 1.22
C ILE A 495 0.32 44.05 1.49
N GLY A 496 -0.07 43.78 2.74
CA GLY A 496 -1.41 43.30 3.10
C GLY A 496 -2.57 44.22 2.71
N SER A 497 -2.29 45.51 2.50
CA SER A 497 -3.29 46.50 2.06
C SER A 497 -3.55 46.51 0.55
N VAL A 498 -2.69 45.87 -0.26
CA VAL A 498 -2.73 45.92 -1.73
C VAL A 498 -2.73 44.55 -2.40
N CYS A 499 -2.34 43.50 -1.67
CA CYS A 499 -2.24 42.14 -2.20
C CYS A 499 -2.91 41.13 -1.26
N LEU A 500 -3.48 40.07 -1.84
CA LEU A 500 -4.01 38.95 -1.07
C LEU A 500 -2.86 38.14 -0.47
N ILE A 501 -3.03 37.73 0.78
CA ILE A 501 -2.07 36.94 1.53
C ILE A 501 -2.66 35.54 1.73
N THR A 502 -1.85 34.50 1.54
CA THR A 502 -2.28 33.12 1.83
C THR A 502 -2.37 32.87 3.33
N SER A 503 -3.37 32.10 3.76
CA SER A 503 -3.45 31.61 5.15
C SER A 503 -2.61 30.35 5.39
N LEU A 504 -2.03 29.74 4.34
CA LEU A 504 -1.18 28.56 4.46
C LEU A 504 0.17 28.89 5.10
N ASP A 505 0.64 27.99 5.96
CA ASP A 505 1.98 28.05 6.54
C ASP A 505 2.95 27.26 5.65
N ILE A 506 3.51 27.94 4.64
CA ILE A 506 4.41 27.33 3.65
C ILE A 506 5.86 27.36 4.18
N PRO A 507 6.51 26.19 4.37
CA PRO A 507 7.91 26.14 4.79
C PRO A 507 8.84 26.82 3.78
N LEU A 508 9.89 27.51 4.26
CA LEU A 508 10.83 28.30 3.45
C LEU A 508 11.38 27.53 2.25
N GLU A 509 11.76 26.26 2.45
CA GLU A 509 12.34 25.37 1.43
C GLU A 509 11.39 25.04 0.26
N HIS A 510 10.08 25.23 0.47
CA HIS A 510 9.04 24.88 -0.51
C HIS A 510 8.39 26.10 -1.16
N ARG A 511 8.73 27.32 -0.73
CA ARG A 511 8.17 28.57 -1.29
C ARG A 511 8.45 28.75 -2.77
N GLY A 512 9.61 28.29 -3.26
CA GLY A 512 9.97 28.34 -4.69
C GLY A 512 9.29 27.28 -5.56
N LYS A 513 8.56 26.32 -4.98
CA LYS A 513 7.88 25.24 -5.71
C LYS A 513 6.47 25.63 -6.14
N ILE A 514 5.82 26.50 -5.37
CA ILE A 514 4.51 27.09 -5.66
C ILE A 514 4.75 28.46 -6.30
N ASP A 515 4.19 28.71 -7.48
CA ASP A 515 4.40 29.97 -8.20
C ASP A 515 3.50 31.09 -7.60
N LEU A 516 3.78 31.45 -6.35
CA LEU A 516 3.15 32.58 -5.66
C LEU A 516 3.52 33.90 -6.34
N LYS A 517 2.69 34.92 -6.12
CA LYS A 517 2.94 36.26 -6.65
C LYS A 517 4.25 36.82 -6.10
N GLU A 518 5.18 37.10 -7.02
CA GLU A 518 6.44 37.77 -6.74
C GLU A 518 6.19 39.21 -6.26
N ILE A 519 6.95 39.63 -5.25
CA ILE A 519 6.84 40.96 -4.67
C ILE A 519 7.86 41.85 -5.33
N LYS A 520 7.34 42.82 -6.08
CA LYS A 520 8.13 43.86 -6.73
C LYS A 520 7.95 45.18 -5.99
N ILE A 521 8.89 46.09 -6.25
CA ILE A 521 8.93 47.41 -5.64
C ILE A 521 7.63 48.21 -5.83
N ASP A 522 6.93 48.02 -6.95
CA ASP A 522 5.66 48.70 -7.24
C ASP A 522 4.58 48.38 -6.18
N LEU A 523 4.52 47.13 -5.70
CA LEU A 523 3.58 46.71 -4.67
C LEU A 523 3.95 47.29 -3.30
N LEU A 524 5.24 47.33 -2.98
CA LEU A 524 5.74 47.92 -1.73
C LEU A 524 5.40 49.42 -1.66
N ILE A 525 5.60 50.14 -2.75
CA ILE A 525 5.34 51.58 -2.83
C ILE A 525 3.83 51.87 -2.85
N LYS A 526 3.02 51.06 -3.54
CA LYS A 526 1.55 51.15 -3.44
C LYS A 526 1.06 50.89 -2.01
N HIS A 527 1.64 49.91 -1.31
CA HIS A 527 1.31 49.66 0.09
C HIS A 527 1.68 50.85 0.97
N LEU A 528 2.90 51.39 0.80
CA LEU A 528 3.36 52.59 1.51
C LEU A 528 2.44 53.79 1.26
N LYS A 529 1.99 54.01 0.01
CA LYS A 529 0.99 55.05 -0.32
C LYS A 529 -0.28 54.89 0.51
N THR A 530 -0.80 53.66 0.60
CA THR A 530 -1.99 53.35 1.38
C THR A 530 -1.74 53.56 2.88
N VAL A 531 -0.57 53.18 3.39
CA VAL A 531 -0.17 53.41 4.79
C VAL A 531 -0.16 54.90 5.11
N ILE A 532 0.50 55.72 4.29
CA ILE A 532 0.54 57.18 4.45
C ILE A 532 -0.88 57.76 4.41
N HIS A 533 -1.68 57.35 3.43
CA HIS A 533 -3.04 57.83 3.26
C HIS A 533 -3.96 57.50 4.46
N CYS A 534 -3.92 56.26 4.93
CA CYS A 534 -4.71 55.82 6.08
C CYS A 534 -4.25 56.52 7.37
N PHE A 535 -2.94 56.63 7.57
CA PHE A 535 -2.39 57.30 8.75
C PHE A 535 -2.79 58.77 8.81
N MET A 536 -2.69 59.51 7.70
CA MET A 536 -3.08 60.93 7.64
C MET A 536 -4.59 61.16 7.83
N LYS A 537 -5.41 60.12 7.65
CA LYS A 537 -6.86 60.15 7.89
C LYS A 537 -7.26 59.73 9.31
N CYS A 538 -6.32 59.24 10.13
CA CYS A 538 -6.63 58.78 11.48
C CYS A 538 -7.10 59.92 12.38
N THR A 539 -8.11 59.65 13.20
CA THR A 539 -8.52 60.55 14.27
C THR A 539 -7.45 60.60 15.39
N PRO A 540 -7.42 61.65 16.23
CA PRO A 540 -6.45 61.74 17.33
C PRO A 540 -6.51 60.57 18.32
N THR A 541 -7.67 59.92 18.46
CA THR A 541 -7.86 58.73 19.29
C THR A 541 -7.30 57.46 18.64
N GLU A 542 -7.53 57.26 17.34
CA GLU A 542 -6.98 56.13 16.58
C GLU A 542 -5.45 56.24 16.48
N TYR A 543 -4.94 57.44 16.24
CA TYR A 543 -3.50 57.73 16.24
C TYR A 543 -2.83 57.24 17.52
N LYS A 544 -3.37 57.58 18.70
CA LYS A 544 -2.77 57.19 19.99
C LYS A 544 -2.75 55.69 20.21
N ASN A 545 -3.75 54.98 19.68
CA ASN A 545 -3.91 53.55 19.88
C ASN A 545 -3.09 52.73 18.88
N GLU A 546 -2.95 53.19 17.63
CA GLU A 546 -2.34 52.42 16.53
C GLU A 546 -0.94 52.91 16.12
N TYR A 547 -0.40 53.94 16.80
CA TYR A 547 0.90 54.53 16.48
C TYR A 547 2.03 53.48 16.41
N SER A 548 2.02 52.54 17.35
CA SER A 548 3.08 51.53 17.45
C SER A 548 3.03 50.55 16.28
N GLU A 549 1.83 50.20 15.83
CA GLU A 549 1.55 49.31 14.72
C GLU A 549 1.96 49.94 13.39
N TYR A 550 1.60 51.22 13.17
CA TYR A 550 2.05 51.98 11.99
C TYR A 550 3.57 52.13 11.94
N SER A 551 4.20 52.46 13.07
CA SER A 551 5.66 52.55 13.18
C SER A 551 6.32 51.22 12.81
N ASN A 552 5.80 50.10 13.30
CA ASN A 552 6.31 48.76 12.98
C ASN A 552 6.17 48.41 11.49
N ILE A 553 5.03 48.74 10.86
CA ILE A 553 4.82 48.56 9.42
C ILE A 553 5.85 49.39 8.63
N CYS A 554 6.08 50.65 9.02
CA CYS A 554 7.08 51.50 8.37
C CYS A 554 8.49 50.91 8.48
N LYS A 555 8.87 50.37 9.65
CA LYS A 555 10.18 49.70 9.83
C LYS A 555 10.34 48.53 8.85
N LYS A 556 9.34 47.65 8.75
CA LYS A 556 9.36 46.50 7.83
C LYS A 556 9.36 46.92 6.35
N LEU A 557 8.66 48.00 6.02
CA LEU A 557 8.67 48.56 4.67
C LEU A 557 10.02 49.14 4.30
N TYR A 558 10.63 49.95 5.16
CA TYR A 558 11.95 50.51 4.89
C TYR A 558 13.03 49.44 4.80
N ASP A 559 12.96 48.42 5.67
CA ASP A 559 13.81 47.25 5.57
C ASP A 559 13.69 46.59 4.18
N SER A 560 12.46 46.30 3.75
CA SER A 560 12.20 45.69 2.44
C SER A 560 12.63 46.57 1.25
N ILE A 561 12.33 47.87 1.30
CA ILE A 561 12.64 48.83 0.23
C ILE A 561 14.15 49.11 0.15
N SER A 562 14.88 49.05 1.28
CA SER A 562 16.31 49.38 1.33
C SER A 562 17.23 48.48 0.50
N HIS A 563 16.71 47.32 0.08
CA HIS A 563 17.38 46.36 -0.78
C HIS A 563 17.33 46.73 -2.28
N PHE A 564 16.50 47.70 -2.68
CA PHE A 564 16.36 48.15 -4.06
C PHE A 564 17.28 49.35 -4.36
N ASP A 565 17.54 49.59 -5.65
CA ASP A 565 18.33 50.74 -6.08
C ASP A 565 17.54 52.06 -5.94
N THR A 566 18.24 53.10 -5.54
CA THR A 566 17.74 54.47 -5.35
C THR A 566 17.04 55.04 -6.59
N MET A 567 17.53 54.72 -7.79
CA MET A 567 16.92 55.15 -9.06
C MET A 567 15.58 54.48 -9.31
N GLU A 568 15.48 53.18 -8.99
CA GLU A 568 14.25 52.40 -9.11
C GLU A 568 13.20 52.89 -8.12
N ILE A 569 13.60 53.08 -6.85
CA ILE A 569 12.75 53.67 -5.80
C ILE A 569 12.23 55.04 -6.24
N SER A 570 13.12 55.92 -6.71
CA SER A 570 12.74 57.28 -7.12
C SER A 570 11.77 57.28 -8.30
N LYS A 571 11.95 56.37 -9.25
CA LYS A 571 11.05 56.20 -10.40
C LYS A 571 9.65 55.77 -9.95
N GLU A 572 9.57 54.73 -9.13
CA GLU A 572 8.29 54.18 -8.68
C GLU A 572 7.55 55.12 -7.70
N MET A 573 8.27 55.83 -6.83
CA MET A 573 7.68 56.88 -5.97
C MET A 573 7.04 57.98 -6.80
N LYS A 574 7.71 58.44 -7.88
CA LYS A 574 7.14 59.41 -8.82
C LYS A 574 5.93 58.87 -9.55
N MET A 575 5.96 57.62 -10.01
CA MET A 575 4.81 57.00 -10.69
C MET A 575 3.58 56.85 -9.78
N ASN A 576 3.78 56.79 -8.46
CA ASN A 576 2.71 56.71 -7.47
C ASN A 576 2.38 58.06 -6.81
N ASP A 577 2.93 59.18 -7.28
CA ASP A 577 2.74 60.53 -6.73
C ASP A 577 3.07 60.64 -5.23
N ILE A 578 4.12 59.96 -4.77
CA ILE A 578 4.57 59.99 -3.38
C ILE A 578 5.77 60.91 -3.24
N THR A 579 5.60 62.02 -2.53
CA THR A 579 6.66 63.00 -2.23
C THR A 579 7.08 62.97 -0.77
N GLU A 580 6.15 62.69 0.14
CA GLU A 580 6.34 62.67 1.59
C GLU A 580 6.13 61.26 2.12
N TRP A 581 7.22 60.61 2.54
CA TRP A 581 7.17 59.19 2.90
C TRP A 581 8.16 58.77 3.99
N ILE A 582 8.98 59.69 4.48
CA ILE A 582 9.88 59.45 5.61
C ILE A 582 9.12 59.72 6.90
N TRP A 583 9.04 58.70 7.76
CA TRP A 583 8.41 58.77 9.07
C TRP A 583 9.23 59.63 10.04
N ASN A 584 8.65 60.74 10.51
CA ASN A 584 9.29 61.65 11.46
C ASN A 584 8.78 61.47 12.92
N GLY A 585 7.88 60.51 13.15
CA GLY A 585 7.27 60.23 14.45
C GLY A 585 5.99 60.99 14.77
N GLN A 586 5.57 61.91 13.91
CA GLN A 586 4.26 62.60 13.99
C GLN A 586 3.50 62.49 12.67
N THR A 587 4.22 62.62 11.56
CA THR A 587 3.71 62.60 10.19
C THR A 587 4.74 61.97 9.24
N PHE A 588 4.43 61.99 7.95
CA PHE A 588 5.37 61.69 6.89
C PHE A 588 5.91 63.00 6.29
N SER A 589 7.18 63.01 5.89
CA SER A 589 7.84 64.17 5.30
C SER A 589 8.70 63.78 4.10
N ALA A 590 9.03 64.75 3.25
CA ALA A 590 9.92 64.52 2.13
C ALA A 590 11.35 64.22 2.62
N PRO A 591 12.12 63.34 1.94
CA PRO A 591 13.50 63.04 2.35
C PRO A 591 14.38 64.28 2.55
N SER A 592 14.24 65.29 1.69
CA SER A 592 15.00 66.56 1.77
C SER A 592 14.61 67.46 2.95
N GLN A 593 13.49 67.18 3.61
CA GLN A 593 12.97 67.96 4.74
C GLN A 593 13.21 67.30 6.10
N VAL A 594 13.73 66.07 6.11
CA VAL A 594 14.00 65.31 7.33
C VAL A 594 15.50 65.25 7.61
N TYR A 595 15.84 65.35 8.88
CA TYR A 595 17.21 65.29 9.36
C TYR A 595 17.47 64.05 10.21
N LEU A 596 18.64 63.45 10.02
CA LEU A 596 19.14 62.38 10.87
C LEU A 596 20.10 62.95 11.92
N ILE A 597 19.52 63.61 12.93
CA ILE A 597 20.21 64.27 14.04
C ILE A 597 19.61 63.84 15.38
N GLU A 598 20.42 63.87 16.44
CA GLU A 598 19.97 63.54 17.79
C GLU A 598 18.91 64.53 18.32
N LYS A 599 18.02 64.09 19.20
CA LYS A 599 16.98 64.96 19.81
C LYS A 599 17.55 66.11 20.64
N THR A 600 18.77 65.95 21.15
CA THR A 600 19.54 66.95 21.90
C THR A 600 20.18 68.00 20.99
N HIS A 601 20.18 67.78 19.68
CA HIS A 601 20.81 68.68 18.73
C HIS A 601 20.03 70.02 18.70
N PRO A 602 20.72 71.19 18.71
CA PRO A 602 20.08 72.51 18.75
C PRO A 602 19.07 72.76 17.60
N LEU A 603 19.27 72.13 16.45
CA LEU A 603 18.36 72.18 15.29
C LEU A 603 17.08 71.35 15.46
N ALA A 604 17.08 70.32 16.34
CA ALA A 604 15.99 69.35 16.45
C ALA A 604 14.60 69.94 16.76
N PRO A 605 14.45 71.02 17.55
CA PRO A 605 13.14 71.65 17.78
C PRO A 605 12.52 72.30 16.53
N TYR A 606 13.31 72.57 15.49
CA TYR A 606 12.91 73.38 14.33
C TYR A 606 12.76 72.58 13.03
N VAL A 607 13.13 71.30 13.05
CA VAL A 607 13.12 70.45 11.86
C VAL A 607 12.50 69.09 12.16
N SER A 608 11.94 68.46 11.13
CA SER A 608 11.51 67.06 11.23
C SER A 608 12.74 66.17 11.37
N ILE A 609 12.78 65.34 12.41
CA ILE A 609 13.87 64.40 12.65
C ILE A 609 13.39 62.97 12.46
N VAL A 610 14.28 62.08 12.00
CA VAL A 610 14.01 60.64 12.02
C VAL A 610 13.97 60.17 13.48
N PRO A 611 12.95 59.41 13.92
CA PRO A 611 12.95 58.86 15.27
C PRO A 611 14.08 57.87 15.49
N TYR A 612 14.61 57.81 16.71
CA TYR A 612 15.72 56.92 17.10
C TYR A 612 15.49 55.45 16.69
N ASP A 613 14.25 55.00 16.82
CA ASP A 613 13.72 53.71 16.40
C ASP A 613 14.03 53.28 14.95
N PHE A 614 14.40 54.22 14.09
CA PHE A 614 14.69 54.00 12.67
C PHE A 614 16.16 54.24 12.30
N TYR A 615 17.04 54.51 13.28
CA TYR A 615 18.46 54.78 13.02
C TYR A 615 19.22 53.59 12.42
N SER A 616 18.70 52.37 12.58
CA SER A 616 19.20 51.17 11.88
C SER A 616 19.16 51.32 10.35
N PHE A 617 18.30 52.21 9.82
CA PHE A 617 18.18 52.49 8.39
C PHE A 617 18.91 53.78 7.96
N SER A 618 19.81 54.31 8.79
CA SER A 618 20.59 55.53 8.53
C SER A 618 21.26 55.56 7.15
N ASN A 619 22.02 54.51 6.81
CA ASN A 619 22.66 54.35 5.50
C ASN A 619 21.64 54.36 4.36
N PHE A 620 20.46 53.77 4.57
CA PHE A 620 19.39 53.81 3.58
C PHE A 620 18.84 55.23 3.42
N PHE A 621 18.52 55.91 4.52
CA PHE A 621 18.01 57.28 4.53
C PHE A 621 18.96 58.29 3.88
N GLU A 622 20.27 58.15 4.12
CA GLU A 622 21.28 58.97 3.46
C GLU A 622 21.25 58.81 1.94
N ARG A 623 21.20 57.56 1.44
CA ARG A 623 21.15 57.25 0.00
C ARG A 623 19.92 57.84 -0.71
N ILE A 624 18.80 57.95 -0.02
CA ILE A 624 17.54 58.52 -0.54
C ILE A 624 17.38 60.02 -0.27
N GLY A 625 18.38 60.68 0.32
CA GLY A 625 18.46 62.14 0.41
C GLY A 625 18.06 62.77 1.76
N VAL A 626 17.99 61.98 2.84
CA VAL A 626 17.87 62.49 4.22
C VAL A 626 19.21 63.10 4.64
N ARG A 627 19.15 64.28 5.28
CA ARG A 627 20.33 65.11 5.53
C ARG A 627 20.83 65.01 6.97
N TYR A 628 22.13 65.16 7.17
CA TYR A 628 22.75 65.23 8.51
C TYR A 628 23.09 66.66 8.95
N LYS A 629 23.12 67.60 8.00
CA LYS A 629 23.41 69.02 8.23
C LYS A 629 22.40 69.86 7.48
N ALA A 630 21.93 70.94 8.10
CA ALA A 630 21.10 71.93 7.43
C ALA A 630 21.93 72.79 6.50
N ASP A 631 21.40 73.08 5.31
CA ASP A 631 22.00 74.08 4.43
C ASP A 631 21.82 75.47 5.03
N SER A 632 22.74 76.41 4.75
CA SER A 632 22.65 77.79 5.24
C SER A 632 21.27 78.42 4.95
N SER A 633 20.68 78.15 3.79
CA SER A 633 19.34 78.64 3.43
C SER A 633 18.23 78.19 4.39
N LYS A 634 18.28 76.95 4.87
CA LYS A 634 17.26 76.44 5.79
C LYS A 634 17.41 77.06 7.18
N ILE A 635 18.64 77.33 7.61
CA ILE A 635 18.93 78.04 8.86
C ILE A 635 18.44 79.49 8.75
N GLU A 636 18.66 80.16 7.62
CA GLU A 636 18.11 81.50 7.38
C GLU A 636 16.59 81.54 7.51
N ASP A 637 15.88 80.54 6.98
CA ASP A 637 14.43 80.48 7.07
C ASP A 637 13.93 80.31 8.51
N ILE A 638 14.62 79.48 9.31
CA ILE A 638 14.31 79.30 10.75
C ILE A 638 14.56 80.61 11.52
N LEU A 639 15.68 81.29 11.22
CA LEU A 639 16.01 82.59 11.83
C LEU A 639 15.00 83.68 11.46
N ARG A 640 14.56 83.73 10.20
CA ARG A 640 13.52 84.67 9.74
C ARG A 640 12.15 84.39 10.37
N ALA A 641 11.85 83.13 10.67
CA ALA A 641 10.64 82.73 11.38
C ALA A 641 10.68 83.03 12.90
N GLN A 642 11.79 83.59 13.42
CA GLN A 642 11.99 83.98 14.82
C GLN A 642 11.82 82.83 15.84
N GLN A 643 12.18 81.60 15.47
CA GLN A 643 11.94 80.43 16.33
C GLN A 643 13.13 80.07 17.24
N GLY A 644 14.32 80.64 17.03
CA GLY A 644 15.56 80.26 17.74
C GLY A 644 15.60 80.56 19.24
N ASP A 645 16.31 79.72 19.99
CA ASP A 645 16.69 79.94 21.40
C ASP A 645 18.21 80.24 21.53
N ASP A 646 18.64 80.67 22.72
CA ASP A 646 20.05 81.03 22.99
C ASP A 646 21.02 79.89 22.67
N HIS A 647 20.57 78.64 22.85
CA HIS A 647 21.36 77.45 22.56
C HIS A 647 21.53 77.22 21.06
N PHE A 648 20.48 77.44 20.27
CA PHE A 648 20.49 77.40 18.81
C PHE A 648 21.36 78.50 18.21
N TYR A 649 21.25 79.74 18.72
CA TYR A 649 22.08 80.86 18.27
C TYR A 649 23.56 80.64 18.56
N LYS A 650 23.89 80.13 19.75
CA LYS A 650 25.26 79.75 20.09
C LYS A 650 25.80 78.67 19.16
N TRP A 651 25.02 77.62 18.89
CA TRP A 651 25.43 76.56 17.97
C TRP A 651 25.66 77.06 16.54
N ILE A 652 24.85 78.01 16.04
CA ILE A 652 25.06 78.61 14.72
C ILE A 652 26.39 79.36 14.69
N ARG A 653 26.71 80.15 15.72
CA ARG A 653 27.99 80.88 15.81
C ARG A 653 29.19 79.95 15.81
N ASP A 654 29.09 78.83 16.52
CA ASP A 654 30.16 77.84 16.63
C ASP A 654 30.33 77.03 15.33
N THR A 655 29.23 76.67 14.66
CA THR A 655 29.24 75.77 13.49
C THR A 655 29.39 76.50 12.15
N TYR A 656 28.86 77.72 12.04
CA TYR A 656 28.85 78.55 10.82
C TYR A 656 29.61 79.87 11.00
N SER A 657 30.71 79.84 11.75
CA SER A 657 31.56 81.01 12.06
C SER A 657 32.07 81.77 10.82
N ASN A 658 32.15 81.09 9.67
CA ASN A 658 32.60 81.67 8.40
C ASN A 658 31.46 82.27 7.55
N ASP A 659 30.18 82.09 7.93
CA ASP A 659 29.03 82.60 7.19
C ASP A 659 28.53 83.92 7.81
N HIS A 660 29.14 85.03 7.38
CA HIS A 660 28.83 86.38 7.87
C HIS A 660 27.34 86.74 7.77
N ARG A 661 26.62 86.18 6.79
CA ARG A 661 25.20 86.45 6.56
C ARG A 661 24.32 85.78 7.62
N LEU A 662 24.61 84.53 7.98
CA LEU A 662 23.93 83.85 9.08
C LEU A 662 24.19 84.53 10.42
N LEU A 663 25.43 84.94 10.68
CA LEU A 663 25.81 85.63 11.92
C LEU A 663 25.08 86.97 12.08
N GLN A 664 24.90 87.73 10.99
CA GLN A 664 24.13 88.97 11.00
C GLN A 664 22.65 88.70 11.31
N LEU A 665 22.05 87.67 10.73
CA LEU A 665 20.65 87.29 11.00
C LEU A 665 20.42 86.82 12.44
N VAL A 666 21.40 86.13 13.04
CA VAL A 666 21.36 85.75 14.47
C VAL A 666 21.35 87.00 15.35
N ASN A 667 22.24 87.97 15.10
CA ASN A 667 22.30 89.21 15.86
C ASN A 667 21.00 90.02 15.72
N ASP A 668 20.44 90.11 14.50
CA ASP A 668 19.17 90.79 14.25
C ASP A 668 17.98 90.11 14.95
N ALA A 669 18.00 88.77 15.07
CA ALA A 669 16.96 88.01 15.76
C ALA A 669 17.05 88.18 17.29
N GLU A 670 18.25 88.13 17.88
CA GLU A 670 18.49 88.36 19.31
C GLU A 670 18.10 89.79 19.73
N ILE A 671 18.46 90.81 18.93
CA ILE A 671 18.08 92.21 19.19
C ILE A 671 16.55 92.37 19.24
N LYS A 672 15.83 91.69 18.34
CA LYS A 672 14.36 91.70 18.31
C LYS A 672 13.72 90.93 19.48
N GLN A 673 14.32 89.83 19.92
CA GLN A 673 13.89 89.10 21.13
C GLN A 673 14.11 89.91 22.41
N GLN A 674 15.20 90.67 22.51
CA GLN A 674 15.47 91.61 23.62
C GLN A 674 14.50 92.80 23.63
N GLN A 675 14.08 93.29 22.47
CA GLN A 675 13.07 94.35 22.37
C GLN A 675 11.65 93.86 22.74
N THR A 676 11.29 92.61 22.44
CA THR A 676 9.97 92.03 22.78
C THR A 676 9.87 91.57 24.25
N SER A 677 10.97 91.15 24.87
CA SER A 677 11.02 90.85 26.31
C SER A 677 10.94 92.10 27.18
N ASN A 678 11.55 93.21 26.77
CA ASN A 678 11.45 94.51 27.46
C ASN A 678 10.04 95.15 27.41
N ILE A 679 9.17 94.74 26.49
CA ILE A 679 7.77 95.22 26.43
C ILE A 679 6.85 94.44 27.39
N LYS A 680 7.21 93.19 27.77
CA LYS A 680 6.40 92.36 28.68
C LYS A 680 6.64 92.63 30.18
N THR A 681 7.67 93.40 30.55
CA THR A 681 8.00 93.72 31.96
C THR A 681 7.35 95.01 32.49
N THR A 682 6.46 95.66 31.74
CA THR A 682 5.68 96.80 32.23
C THR A 682 4.18 96.62 32.02
N LYS A 683 3.48 95.96 32.98
CA LYS A 683 2.24 96.45 33.64
C LYS A 683 1.51 95.40 34.50
N ILE A 684 1.42 95.77 35.80
CA ILE A 684 0.41 95.48 36.85
C ILE A 684 0.44 94.10 37.55
N PRO A 685 0.68 94.10 38.88
CA PRO A 685 -0.03 93.25 39.82
C PRO A 685 -0.94 94.10 40.73
N THR A 686 -2.24 93.79 40.72
CA THR A 686 -3.18 94.20 41.77
C THR A 686 -3.76 92.94 42.41
N SER A 687 -3.39 92.66 43.66
CA SER A 687 -4.34 92.42 44.75
C SER A 687 -3.59 91.97 46.02
N LYS A 688 -3.88 92.68 47.13
CA LYS A 688 -3.99 92.17 48.52
C LYS A 688 -2.72 91.54 49.12
N ASP A 689 -2.15 91.98 50.25
CA ASP A 689 -2.77 92.39 51.50
C ASP A 689 -1.80 93.25 52.33
N GLU A 690 -2.40 93.99 53.26
CA GLU A 690 -1.78 94.76 54.32
C GLU A 690 -0.92 93.88 55.25
N GLN A 691 0.25 94.35 55.67
CA GLN A 691 0.51 94.73 57.06
C GLN A 691 2.00 95.04 57.33
N THR A 692 2.19 96.14 58.06
CA THR A 692 3.30 96.47 58.96
C THR A 692 4.69 96.78 58.40
N ARG A 693 4.92 98.08 58.21
CA ARG A 693 6.07 98.86 58.72
C ARG A 693 6.91 98.13 59.79
N ILE A 694 8.23 98.07 59.60
CA ILE A 694 9.23 98.69 60.49
C ILE A 694 10.42 99.16 59.63
N THR A 695 10.69 100.46 59.71
CA THR A 695 11.87 101.17 59.19
C THR A 695 13.06 101.00 60.12
N PHE A 696 14.28 100.94 59.58
CA PHE A 696 15.45 101.64 60.14
C PHE A 696 16.39 102.08 59.01
N SER A 697 16.64 103.39 58.95
CA SER A 697 17.68 104.03 58.15
C SER A 697 18.91 104.30 59.02
N SER A 698 20.11 104.21 58.45
CA SER A 698 21.27 105.06 58.79
C SER A 698 22.29 104.91 57.66
N THR A 699 22.46 105.91 56.79
CA THR A 699 23.47 107.00 56.82
C THR A 699 24.91 106.48 56.74
N LEU A 700 25.55 106.69 55.57
CA LEU A 700 26.70 107.60 55.36
C LEU A 700 28.01 107.08 55.97
N ASP A 701 28.99 106.73 55.12
CA ASP A 701 30.11 107.65 54.88
C ASP A 701 31.09 107.17 53.79
N ASN A 702 31.65 108.16 53.11
CA ASN A 702 32.73 108.09 52.14
C ASN A 702 34.06 107.71 52.81
N SER A 703 34.95 107.02 52.09
CA SER A 703 36.26 107.54 51.64
C SER A 703 37.27 106.43 51.31
N ASP A 704 37.78 106.55 50.08
CA ASP A 704 39.17 106.45 49.65
C ASP A 704 39.95 105.11 49.66
N ASP A 705 40.20 104.70 48.41
CA ASP A 705 41.51 104.43 47.82
C ASP A 705 42.30 103.13 48.12
N LYS A 706 42.45 102.38 47.02
CA LYS A 706 43.62 101.63 46.55
C LYS A 706 44.03 100.36 47.33
N TYR A 707 43.98 99.20 46.67
CA TYR A 707 45.06 98.67 45.82
C TYR A 707 44.67 97.28 45.26
N TYR A 708 44.69 97.16 43.93
CA TYR A 708 45.28 96.09 43.11
C TYR A 708 44.76 94.63 43.13
N LEU A 709 44.34 94.23 41.90
CA LEU A 709 44.76 93.06 41.09
C LEU A 709 44.70 91.64 41.70
N TYR A 710 44.38 90.56 40.98
CA TYR A 710 43.71 90.26 39.71
C TYR A 710 43.67 88.73 39.65
N LEU A 711 42.58 88.14 39.16
CA LEU A 711 42.49 87.07 38.14
C LEU A 711 41.12 86.39 38.23
N PRO A 712 40.59 85.81 37.13
CA PRO A 712 41.14 85.76 35.76
C PRO A 712 40.52 86.77 34.79
#